data_AF-A0A8J3JZC2-F1
#
_entry.id   AF-A0A8J3JZC2-F1
#
_cell.length_a   1.000
_cell.length_b   1.000
_cell.length_c   1.000
_cell.angle_alpha   90.00
_cell.angle_beta   90.00
_cell.angle_gamma   90.00
#
_symmetry.space_group_name_H-M   'P 1'
#
loop_
_entity.id
_entity.type
_entity.pdbx_description
1 polymer ?
#
loop_
_entity_poly.entity_id
_entity_poly.type
_entity_poly.pdbx_seq_one_letter_code
_entity_poly.pdbx_strand_id
1 'polypeptide(L)'
;MTGFADRVVEVLCDLGPTAPRRWISSSGLLISGRHVLTAAHAVTPNGAITVRGVDKVELAATVALVGDVDVADLALLELAEPLDGYAPLRWARVDRDGAETIAGCRGIGYPLFQQVPVRDTAQLDGVVPTGDRRVSDLLTLRVTSSPRALPPQQEALGHSQWSGISGTVVVTADEVMVGVVTEHQRRAGDSALTLTPITHVDRLPDAAAWWDILGRRPVQLPQRRRRPTYFATVAEIADRTPELRDRSGELADLAAFAVGAEPFRFLVGTPWAGKTALAAHLAVNPPPDVDCVAYLLQRRALDASGSRFLAAVTSQLADLLGEQAPEPDAHALTDLWARAVERADDLGRHLLLIVDGLDEDLRPAGERSVASLIPTRRGRHAHVLLTARRDQLPEDVDADHPLWDALPVRMTQAVEAARVEQRAFTDLDALAADPPARQVLGLLAAAAGPLTVTELADLGAADAYDVGAIVTKKAARVIDGGDDGWRFAHQALLDTCRDTVFGPALATLVETVDAWAERWSARGWPDGTPRYLLAHYPWALLARPAHDRFATLTGDPQWIAAAVAAVGVDAVLGVLRAASATGVPLRLLDIEAHHLRAGGAGGPARPRRRVHRRGRPPLGAGGAAAGRPRRAVDERAGQPIAAAQLRLRQPAGVGRGLRHRDQCGHRRRRRPGAAVAARRRPLHRPGPPRRRRTPSRGRPGHRVGRDLRKRSDGTAVEPARRHTAHPGTRPGPHVGGRVLARRATDRHRRPRHRRPGVEPGRRAADRARHTR
;
A
#
# COMPACT_ATOMS: atom_id res chain seq x y z
N MET A 1 19.47 -7.69 22.21
CA MET A 1 19.93 -6.71 21.19
C MET A 1 19.92 -5.35 21.85
N THR A 2 20.99 -4.58 21.72
CA THR A 2 21.02 -3.17 22.16
C THR A 2 20.29 -2.29 21.14
N GLY A 3 19.37 -1.46 21.62
CA GLY A 3 18.60 -0.51 20.82
C GLY A 3 19.44 0.71 20.41
N PHE A 4 18.79 1.67 19.73
CA PHE A 4 19.44 2.94 19.37
C PHE A 4 19.86 3.75 20.61
N ALA A 5 19.00 3.82 21.63
CA ALA A 5 19.27 4.57 22.87
C ALA A 5 20.44 3.99 23.68
N ASP A 6 20.60 2.66 23.70
CA ASP A 6 21.67 1.97 24.44
C ASP A 6 23.08 2.24 23.87
N ARG A 7 23.18 2.87 22.69
CA ARG A 7 24.43 3.18 22.00
C ARG A 7 24.88 4.63 22.18
N VAL A 8 24.08 5.47 22.83
CA VAL A 8 24.36 6.89 22.98
C VAL A 8 25.44 7.08 24.03
N VAL A 9 26.49 7.82 23.69
CA VAL A 9 27.64 8.04 24.56
C VAL A 9 27.99 9.53 24.68
N GLU A 10 28.51 9.91 25.85
CA GLU A 10 29.14 11.19 26.11
C GLU A 10 30.62 11.06 25.77
N VAL A 11 31.14 11.93 24.90
CA VAL A 11 32.55 11.96 24.50
C VAL A 11 33.23 13.15 25.15
N LEU A 12 34.33 12.89 25.85
CA LEU A 12 35.15 13.88 26.56
C LEU A 12 36.57 13.85 26.00
N CYS A 13 37.13 15.03 25.72
CA CYS A 13 38.50 15.19 25.26
C CYS A 13 39.23 16.19 26.18
N ASP A 14 40.23 15.73 26.93
CA ASP A 14 41.13 16.61 27.69
C ASP A 14 42.17 17.19 26.72
N LEU A 15 42.22 18.52 26.63
CA LEU A 15 43.21 19.30 25.87
C LEU A 15 44.47 19.60 26.70
N GLY A 16 44.50 19.16 27.96
CA GLY A 16 45.59 19.38 28.90
C GLY A 16 45.38 20.58 29.83
N PRO A 17 46.10 20.64 30.96
CA PRO A 17 45.89 21.64 32.01
C PRO A 17 46.30 23.07 31.60
N THR A 18 47.03 23.24 30.50
CA THR A 18 47.47 24.52 29.94
C THR A 18 46.51 25.08 28.88
N ALA A 19 45.50 24.32 28.45
CA ALA A 19 44.55 24.78 27.44
C ALA A 19 43.52 25.77 28.02
N PRO A 20 43.18 26.87 27.32
CA PRO A 20 42.20 27.86 27.80
C PRO A 20 40.78 27.32 27.92
N ARG A 21 40.50 26.17 27.29
CA ARG A 21 39.40 25.27 27.65
C ARG A 21 40.02 23.89 27.85
N ARG A 22 40.13 23.42 29.10
CA ARG A 22 40.70 22.09 29.39
C ARG A 22 39.92 20.96 28.73
N TRP A 23 38.60 21.04 28.67
CA TRP A 23 37.76 19.96 28.15
C TRP A 23 36.94 20.40 26.95
N ILE A 24 36.94 19.59 25.89
CA ILE A 24 35.84 19.51 24.92
C ILE A 24 34.92 18.37 25.36
N SER A 25 33.61 18.57 25.22
CA SER A 25 32.60 17.60 25.63
C SER A 25 31.44 17.62 24.64
N SER A 26 31.08 16.44 24.15
CA SER A 26 30.18 16.23 23.02
C SER A 26 29.38 14.93 23.16
N SER A 27 28.57 14.64 22.15
CA SER A 27 27.78 13.41 22.03
C SER A 27 28.46 12.44 21.06
N GLY A 28 28.03 11.18 21.05
CA GLY A 28 28.46 10.19 20.06
C GLY A 28 27.52 8.98 20.03
N LEU A 29 27.72 8.11 19.03
CA LEU A 29 26.98 6.85 18.90
C LEU A 29 27.95 5.67 18.71
N LEU A 30 27.77 4.62 19.51
CA LEU A 30 28.46 3.35 19.41
C LEU A 30 27.93 2.56 18.19
N ILE A 31 28.63 2.69 17.06
CA ILE A 31 28.22 2.12 15.76
C ILE A 31 28.48 0.60 15.69
N SER A 32 29.52 0.14 16.41
CA SER A 32 29.89 -1.27 16.59
C SER A 32 30.47 -1.46 17.99
N GLY A 33 30.75 -2.69 18.40
CA GLY A 33 31.36 -2.97 19.71
C GLY A 33 32.72 -2.30 19.98
N ARG A 34 33.40 -1.78 18.94
CA ARG A 34 34.74 -1.18 19.05
C ARG A 34 34.81 0.29 18.64
N HIS A 35 33.81 0.80 17.92
CA HIS A 35 33.89 2.11 17.28
C HIS A 35 32.72 3.04 17.63
N VAL A 36 33.05 4.30 17.88
CA VAL A 36 32.11 5.40 18.17
C VAL A 36 32.22 6.46 17.07
N LEU A 37 31.07 6.91 16.56
CA LEU A 37 30.98 8.05 15.63
C LEU A 37 30.63 9.33 16.40
N THR A 38 31.36 10.41 16.13
CA THR A 38 31.11 11.78 16.64
C THR A 38 31.51 12.82 15.58
N ALA A 39 31.54 14.11 15.93
CA ALA A 39 32.02 15.20 15.06
C ALA A 39 33.55 15.39 15.16
N ALA A 40 34.21 15.84 14.08
CA ALA A 40 35.66 16.03 14.05
C ALA A 40 36.12 17.16 14.98
N HIS A 41 35.42 18.30 14.98
CA HIS A 41 35.74 19.45 15.84
C HIS A 41 35.61 19.17 17.35
N ALA A 42 35.03 18.02 17.72
CA ALA A 42 34.83 17.64 19.11
C ALA A 42 36.05 16.94 19.76
N VAL A 43 37.05 16.56 18.94
CA VAL A 43 38.23 15.79 19.36
C VAL A 43 39.52 16.38 18.78
N THR A 44 40.67 15.91 19.26
CA THR A 44 41.98 16.21 18.67
C THR A 44 42.89 14.98 18.77
N PRO A 45 43.74 14.68 17.75
CA PRO A 45 44.60 13.49 17.76
C PRO A 45 45.54 13.37 18.96
N ASN A 46 45.87 14.48 19.61
CA ASN A 46 46.79 14.53 20.76
C ASN A 46 46.06 14.63 22.13
N GLY A 47 44.74 14.60 22.14
CA GLY A 47 43.94 14.72 23.37
C GLY A 47 43.72 13.37 24.05
N ALA A 48 43.56 13.38 25.37
CA ALA A 48 43.11 12.19 26.09
C ALA A 48 41.59 12.07 25.95
N ILE A 49 41.12 11.03 25.26
CA ILE A 49 39.69 10.85 24.95
C ILE A 49 39.08 9.75 25.85
N THR A 50 37.99 10.12 26.52
CA THR A 50 37.16 9.24 27.33
C THR A 50 35.75 9.21 26.77
N VAL A 51 35.19 8.01 26.63
CA VAL A 51 33.80 7.77 26.21
C VAL A 51 33.05 7.16 27.40
N ARG A 52 31.80 7.57 27.64
CA ARG A 52 30.95 6.95 28.68
C ARG A 52 29.48 6.87 28.30
N GLY A 53 28.83 5.77 28.67
CA GLY A 53 27.42 5.52 28.37
C GLY A 53 26.45 6.15 29.37
N VAL A 54 25.20 5.67 29.37
CA VAL A 54 24.17 6.02 30.36
C VAL A 54 24.50 5.54 31.79
N ASP A 55 25.34 4.52 31.90
CA ASP A 55 25.90 4.01 33.16
C ASP A 55 27.02 4.90 33.74
N LYS A 56 27.56 5.82 32.93
CA LYS A 56 28.71 6.69 33.22
C LYS A 56 29.99 5.93 33.57
N VAL A 57 30.14 4.69 33.09
CA VAL A 57 31.42 3.97 33.10
C VAL A 57 32.35 4.60 32.06
N GLU A 58 33.56 4.96 32.47
CA GLU A 58 34.53 5.65 31.61
C GLU A 58 35.45 4.66 30.89
N LEU A 59 35.40 4.70 29.56
CA LEU A 59 36.19 3.88 28.64
C LEU A 59 37.21 4.77 27.92
N ALA A 60 38.48 4.38 27.93
CA ALA A 60 39.51 5.07 27.16
C ALA A 60 39.30 4.84 25.65
N ALA A 61 39.51 5.89 24.85
CA ALA A 61 39.39 5.83 23.40
C ALA A 61 40.53 6.60 22.71
N THR A 62 40.72 6.33 21.42
CA THR A 62 41.68 7.03 20.55
C THR A 62 41.01 7.41 19.23
N VAL A 63 41.56 8.38 18.50
CA VAL A 63 41.07 8.73 17.15
C VAL A 63 41.55 7.69 16.16
N ALA A 64 40.63 6.93 15.57
CA ALA A 64 40.94 5.95 14.52
C ALA A 64 41.00 6.62 13.14
N LEU A 65 39.96 7.41 12.81
CA LEU A 65 39.88 8.23 11.59
C LEU A 65 39.23 9.58 11.93
N VAL A 66 39.68 10.66 11.30
CA VAL A 66 39.11 12.00 11.47
C VAL A 66 39.06 12.71 10.12
N GLY A 67 37.87 13.21 9.77
CA GLY A 67 37.67 13.96 8.54
C GLY A 67 38.16 15.41 8.66
N ASP A 68 38.51 16.01 7.53
CA ASP A 68 38.70 17.46 7.44
C ASP A 68 37.36 18.15 7.79
N VAL A 69 37.38 19.09 8.75
CA VAL A 69 36.18 19.77 9.26
C VAL A 69 35.43 20.51 8.15
N ASP A 70 36.13 21.06 7.15
CA ASP A 70 35.51 21.79 6.04
C ASP A 70 34.94 20.86 4.95
N VAL A 71 35.27 19.56 4.98
CA VAL A 71 34.81 18.55 4.01
C VAL A 71 33.78 17.60 4.62
N ALA A 72 34.11 17.01 5.76
CA ALA A 72 33.34 16.03 6.49
C ALA A 72 33.69 16.09 7.99
N ASP A 73 33.06 17.00 8.73
CA ASP A 73 33.18 17.14 10.20
C ASP A 73 32.63 15.91 10.94
N LEU A 74 33.40 14.82 10.92
CA LEU A 74 33.12 13.49 11.43
C LEU A 74 34.41 12.91 12.03
N ALA A 75 34.31 12.18 13.14
CA ALA A 75 35.40 11.40 13.70
C ALA A 75 34.92 10.01 14.11
N LEU A 76 35.74 9.00 13.81
CA LEU A 76 35.63 7.64 14.31
C LEU A 76 36.65 7.43 15.42
N LEU A 77 36.15 7.07 16.60
CA LEU A 77 36.96 6.75 17.76
C LEU A 77 36.99 5.23 17.97
N GLU A 78 38.15 4.70 18.30
CA GLU A 78 38.35 3.31 18.69
C GLU A 78 38.44 3.20 20.21
N LEU A 79 37.61 2.33 20.81
CA LEU A 79 37.65 2.01 22.23
C LEU A 79 38.84 1.07 22.53
N ALA A 80 39.54 1.34 23.64
CA ALA A 80 40.65 0.51 24.09
C ALA A 80 40.20 -0.91 24.51
N GLU A 81 38.97 -1.05 25.01
CA GLU A 81 38.33 -2.33 25.35
C GLU A 81 37.05 -2.50 24.50
N PRO A 82 36.90 -3.61 23.75
CA PRO A 82 35.72 -3.84 22.92
C PRO A 82 34.52 -4.36 23.73
N LEU A 83 33.32 -3.99 23.29
CA LEU A 83 32.04 -4.30 23.93
C LEU A 83 31.19 -5.27 23.09
N ASP A 84 30.64 -6.30 23.73
CA ASP A 84 29.81 -7.31 23.06
C ASP A 84 28.38 -6.84 22.73
N GLY A 85 27.75 -7.50 21.76
CA GLY A 85 26.29 -7.43 21.54
C GLY A 85 25.78 -6.37 20.55
N TYR A 86 26.66 -5.56 19.97
CA TYR A 86 26.30 -4.47 19.05
C TYR A 86 26.29 -4.90 17.58
N ALA A 87 25.08 -5.08 17.02
CA ALA A 87 24.89 -5.32 15.59
C ALA A 87 25.29 -4.11 14.73
N PRO A 88 25.66 -4.29 13.44
CA PRO A 88 25.92 -3.18 12.52
C PRO A 88 24.70 -2.27 12.31
N LEU A 89 24.95 -0.99 12.04
CA LEU A 89 23.91 0.00 11.73
C LEU A 89 23.66 0.11 10.22
N ARG A 90 22.60 0.84 9.84
CA ARG A 90 22.21 1.08 8.44
C ARG A 90 22.24 2.58 8.13
N TRP A 91 23.00 2.97 7.13
CA TRP A 91 23.20 4.37 6.74
C TRP A 91 22.27 4.78 5.60
N ALA A 92 22.02 6.08 5.45
CA ALA A 92 21.19 6.63 4.37
C ALA A 92 21.79 7.88 3.69
N ARG A 93 21.62 7.96 2.37
CA ARG A 93 21.87 9.14 1.53
C ARG A 93 20.56 9.92 1.40
N VAL A 94 20.58 11.21 1.70
CA VAL A 94 19.44 12.09 1.39
C VAL A 94 19.50 12.50 -0.08
N ASP A 95 18.46 12.15 -0.82
CA ASP A 95 18.09 12.73 -2.10
C ASP A 95 17.65 14.19 -1.88
N ARG A 96 18.07 15.07 -2.77
CA ARG A 96 17.90 16.51 -2.66
C ARG A 96 17.30 17.14 -3.91
N ASP A 97 16.91 16.34 -4.90
CA ASP A 97 16.34 16.86 -6.13
C ASP A 97 14.87 17.23 -5.94
N GLY A 98 14.16 16.50 -5.08
CA GLY A 98 12.88 16.91 -4.51
C GLY A 98 13.02 18.05 -3.47
N ALA A 99 11.91 18.75 -3.23
CA ALA A 99 11.75 19.72 -2.13
C ALA A 99 10.88 19.13 -1.01
N GLU A 100 11.22 17.91 -0.59
CA GLU A 100 10.47 17.07 0.35
C GLU A 100 10.99 17.19 1.78
N THR A 101 10.28 16.59 2.74
CA THR A 101 10.64 16.57 4.16
C THR A 101 10.65 15.14 4.68
N ILE A 102 11.78 14.67 5.19
CA ILE A 102 11.89 13.39 5.90
C ILE A 102 11.33 13.60 7.31
N ALA A 103 10.27 12.85 7.65
CA ALA A 103 9.57 12.95 8.93
C ALA A 103 10.06 11.91 9.95
N GLY A 104 9.76 12.13 11.23
CA GLY A 104 10.11 11.19 12.31
C GLY A 104 11.61 11.07 12.57
N CYS A 105 12.38 12.11 12.22
CA CYS A 105 13.81 12.16 12.50
C CYS A 105 14.04 12.35 14.00
N ARG A 106 14.86 11.49 14.58
CA ARG A 106 15.19 11.45 16.00
C ARG A 106 16.70 11.49 16.20
N GLY A 107 17.15 11.97 17.34
CA GLY A 107 18.52 11.87 17.81
C GLY A 107 18.55 11.90 19.34
N ILE A 108 19.62 11.42 19.96
CA ILE A 108 19.81 11.51 21.41
C ILE A 108 21.28 11.88 21.65
N GLY A 109 21.53 12.80 22.58
CA GLY A 109 22.88 13.24 22.92
C GLY A 109 22.96 13.85 24.32
N TYR A 110 24.12 14.40 24.66
CA TYR A 110 24.48 14.93 25.98
C TYR A 110 24.76 16.45 25.93
N PRO A 111 23.72 17.30 25.79
CA PRO A 111 23.88 18.75 25.75
C PRO A 111 24.12 19.34 27.16
N LEU A 112 24.89 20.42 27.21
CA LEU A 112 25.40 21.06 28.42
C LEU A 112 24.31 21.47 29.43
N PHE A 113 23.11 21.79 28.97
CA PHE A 113 22.00 22.17 29.85
C PHE A 113 21.45 21.03 30.72
N GLN A 114 21.75 19.77 30.40
CA GLN A 114 21.37 18.59 31.18
C GLN A 114 22.36 18.24 32.32
N GLN A 115 23.27 19.15 32.67
CA GLN A 115 24.35 18.89 33.63
C GLN A 115 23.97 19.22 35.08
N VAL A 116 23.26 18.31 35.75
CA VAL A 116 22.89 18.43 37.18
C VAL A 116 22.85 17.07 37.90
N PRO A 117 23.83 16.71 38.75
CA PRO A 117 25.21 17.22 38.81
C PRO A 117 26.12 16.58 37.73
N VAL A 118 25.72 15.42 37.20
CA VAL A 118 26.30 14.77 36.01
C VAL A 118 25.45 15.14 34.80
N ARG A 119 25.99 15.03 33.58
CA ARG A 119 25.23 15.34 32.36
C ARG A 119 24.37 14.17 31.91
N ASP A 120 23.06 14.40 31.88
CA ASP A 120 22.06 13.46 31.35
C ASP A 120 21.85 13.67 29.83
N THR A 121 21.10 12.74 29.22
CA THR A 121 20.70 12.77 27.82
C THR A 121 19.60 13.79 27.55
N ALA A 122 19.46 14.22 26.28
CA ALA A 122 18.27 14.83 25.74
C ALA A 122 17.93 14.20 24.38
N GLN A 123 16.64 14.00 24.12
CA GLN A 123 16.14 13.59 22.81
C GLN A 123 15.89 14.81 21.92
N LEU A 124 16.23 14.65 20.65
CA LEU A 124 15.89 15.54 19.55
C LEU A 124 14.78 14.85 18.75
N ASP A 125 13.63 15.50 18.60
CA ASP A 125 12.55 15.06 17.70
C ASP A 125 12.37 16.12 16.62
N GLY A 126 12.25 15.73 15.35
CA GLY A 126 12.22 16.69 14.26
C GLY A 126 12.02 16.11 12.87
N VAL A 127 12.35 16.93 11.88
CA VAL A 127 12.25 16.63 10.45
C VAL A 127 13.49 17.14 9.69
N VAL A 128 13.84 16.50 8.58
CA VAL A 128 14.93 16.93 7.69
C VAL A 128 14.35 17.36 6.33
N PRO A 129 14.29 18.67 6.03
CA PRO A 129 13.93 19.16 4.71
C PRO A 129 15.09 18.93 3.72
N THR A 130 14.82 18.18 2.66
CA THR A 130 15.79 17.79 1.62
C THR A 130 16.37 19.00 0.86
N GLY A 131 15.54 20.04 0.66
CA GLY A 131 15.90 21.28 -0.05
C GLY A 131 16.61 22.36 0.78
N ASP A 132 16.74 22.21 2.10
CA ASP A 132 17.55 23.14 2.91
C ASP A 132 19.03 23.02 2.54
N ARG A 133 19.82 24.10 2.73
CA ARG A 133 21.31 24.10 2.70
C ARG A 133 22.00 23.52 1.45
N ARG A 134 21.35 23.44 0.28
CA ARG A 134 21.93 22.89 -0.98
C ARG A 134 23.27 23.52 -1.42
N VAL A 135 23.62 24.73 -0.98
CA VAL A 135 24.88 25.40 -1.34
C VAL A 135 26.09 24.89 -0.55
N SER A 136 25.93 24.57 0.74
CA SER A 136 27.01 24.01 1.58
C SER A 136 26.97 22.48 1.64
N ASP A 137 26.01 21.87 0.96
CA ASP A 137 25.66 20.43 0.98
C ASP A 137 25.44 19.78 2.37
N LEU A 138 25.44 20.56 3.45
CA LEU A 138 25.02 20.11 4.78
C LEU A 138 23.49 19.92 4.83
N LEU A 139 22.98 19.20 5.81
CA LEU A 139 21.53 19.05 6.06
C LEU A 139 21.09 19.93 7.26
N THR A 140 19.78 20.13 7.39
CA THR A 140 19.17 20.75 8.58
C THR A 140 18.22 19.75 9.23
N LEU A 141 18.41 19.45 10.52
CA LEU A 141 17.36 18.91 11.38
C LEU A 141 16.59 20.09 11.97
N ARG A 142 15.31 20.22 11.61
CA ARG A 142 14.39 21.16 12.24
C ARG A 142 13.69 20.42 13.39
N VAL A 143 14.07 20.73 14.63
CA VAL A 143 13.50 20.08 15.83
C VAL A 143 12.19 20.72 16.26
N THR A 144 11.31 19.93 16.87
CA THR A 144 9.97 20.33 17.34
C THR A 144 9.99 21.10 18.66
N SER A 145 11.03 20.92 19.46
CA SER A 145 11.27 21.66 20.69
C SER A 145 12.73 22.12 20.77
N SER A 146 12.95 23.29 21.36
CA SER A 146 14.28 23.86 21.58
C SER A 146 14.46 24.18 23.07
N PRO A 147 15.71 24.17 23.58
CA PRO A 147 16.05 24.71 24.89
C PRO A 147 15.56 26.15 25.07
N ARG A 148 15.53 26.60 26.33
CA ARG A 148 15.40 28.01 26.64
C ARG A 148 16.69 28.74 26.27
N ALA A 149 16.56 29.89 25.63
CA ALA A 149 17.68 30.78 25.35
C ALA A 149 18.47 31.10 26.63
N LEU A 150 19.80 31.17 26.49
CA LEU A 150 20.68 31.57 27.59
C LEU A 150 20.46 33.05 27.94
N PRO A 151 20.54 33.46 29.22
CA PRO A 151 20.56 34.86 29.60
C PRO A 151 21.68 35.63 28.88
N PRO A 152 21.49 36.89 28.45
CA PRO A 152 22.51 37.66 27.72
C PRO A 152 23.87 37.78 28.44
N GLN A 153 23.88 37.71 29.78
CA GLN A 153 25.09 37.73 30.61
C GLN A 153 25.83 36.38 30.62
N GLN A 154 25.18 35.31 30.19
CA GLN A 154 25.74 33.97 29.99
C GLN A 154 26.02 33.66 28.51
N GLU A 155 25.59 34.53 27.58
CA GLU A 155 25.97 34.52 26.16
C GLU A 155 27.42 35.00 25.94
N ALA A 156 28.39 34.41 26.65
CA ALA A 156 29.80 34.57 26.32
C ALA A 156 30.02 34.19 24.85
N LEU A 157 30.52 35.15 24.03
CA LEU A 157 30.44 35.12 22.57
C LEU A 157 30.99 33.79 22.01
N GLY A 158 30.08 32.93 21.56
CA GLY A 158 30.39 31.56 21.11
C GLY A 158 29.40 30.51 21.64
N HIS A 159 29.08 30.50 22.93
CA HIS A 159 28.30 29.41 23.55
C HIS A 159 26.84 29.33 23.10
N SER A 160 26.48 28.30 22.32
CA SER A 160 25.08 28.01 21.93
C SER A 160 24.31 27.35 23.07
N GLN A 161 23.00 27.54 23.13
CA GLN A 161 22.11 26.77 24.02
C GLN A 161 22.17 25.25 23.76
N TRP A 162 22.58 24.84 22.55
CA TRP A 162 22.80 23.45 22.15
C TRP A 162 24.23 22.95 22.37
N SER A 163 25.09 23.68 23.10
CA SER A 163 26.48 23.26 23.38
C SER A 163 26.53 21.81 23.88
N GLY A 164 27.38 20.97 23.27
CA GLY A 164 27.53 19.55 23.61
C GLY A 164 26.64 18.57 22.82
N ILE A 165 25.64 19.05 22.05
CA ILE A 165 24.82 18.18 21.19
C ILE A 165 25.57 17.71 19.92
N SER A 166 26.66 18.38 19.54
CA SER A 166 27.53 17.96 18.44
C SER A 166 27.97 16.50 18.60
N GLY A 167 28.03 15.75 17.52
CA GLY A 167 28.28 14.30 17.52
C GLY A 167 27.02 13.43 17.68
N THR A 168 25.84 14.00 17.95
CA THR A 168 24.57 13.25 17.94
C THR A 168 24.26 12.72 16.55
N VAL A 169 24.09 11.41 16.39
CA VAL A 169 23.62 10.80 15.14
C VAL A 169 22.10 10.95 15.02
N VAL A 170 21.63 11.30 13.81
CA VAL A 170 20.19 11.39 13.48
C VAL A 170 19.72 10.13 12.76
N VAL A 171 18.65 9.53 13.27
CA VAL A 171 17.97 8.33 12.74
C VAL A 171 16.55 8.68 12.26
N THR A 172 16.03 8.04 11.21
CA THR A 172 14.63 8.23 10.74
C THR A 172 13.62 7.38 11.53
N ALA A 173 12.35 7.42 11.14
CA ALA A 173 11.34 6.46 11.59
C ALA A 173 11.66 5.00 11.21
N ASP A 174 12.38 4.79 10.11
CA ASP A 174 12.69 3.46 9.54
C ASP A 174 13.93 2.79 10.16
N GLU A 175 14.49 3.37 11.24
CA GLU A 175 15.73 2.94 11.89
C GLU A 175 16.92 2.89 10.90
N VAL A 176 17.13 3.98 10.16
CA VAL A 176 18.34 4.24 9.34
C VAL A 176 18.94 5.61 9.67
N MET A 177 20.28 5.69 9.69
CA MET A 177 21.06 6.84 10.15
C MET A 177 21.48 7.74 8.99
N VAL A 178 21.23 9.05 9.12
CA VAL A 178 21.30 10.02 8.01
C VAL A 178 22.58 10.87 8.04
N GLY A 179 23.02 11.25 9.25
CA GLY A 179 24.15 12.16 9.46
C GLY A 179 24.35 12.48 10.94
N VAL A 180 25.34 13.31 11.21
CA VAL A 180 25.79 13.69 12.56
C VAL A 180 25.52 15.18 12.76
N VAL A 181 24.93 15.56 13.90
CA VAL A 181 24.77 16.97 14.30
C VAL A 181 26.16 17.58 14.52
N THR A 182 26.45 18.70 13.86
CA THR A 182 27.77 19.32 13.89
C THR A 182 27.75 20.76 14.39
N GLU A 183 26.79 21.58 13.97
CA GLU A 183 26.75 23.01 14.33
C GLU A 183 25.33 23.50 14.64
N HIS A 184 25.17 24.39 15.62
CA HIS A 184 23.93 25.20 15.78
C HIS A 184 24.16 26.63 15.29
N GLN A 185 23.69 26.94 14.09
CA GLN A 185 23.75 28.28 13.52
C GLN A 185 22.64 29.16 14.13
N ARG A 186 22.95 29.93 15.19
CA ARG A 186 21.96 30.79 15.87
C ARG A 186 21.13 31.68 14.94
N ARG A 187 21.73 32.17 13.84
CA ARG A 187 21.04 32.99 12.81
C ARG A 187 19.96 32.25 12.02
N ALA A 188 19.97 30.92 12.02
CA ALA A 188 18.91 30.08 11.45
C ALA A 188 17.76 29.79 12.43
N GLY A 189 17.88 30.25 13.68
CA GLY A 189 16.89 30.05 14.74
C GLY A 189 17.17 28.83 15.63
N ASP A 190 16.60 28.87 16.83
CA ASP A 190 16.86 27.92 17.92
C ASP A 190 16.41 26.47 17.64
N SER A 191 15.61 26.26 16.60
CA SER A 191 15.10 24.96 16.16
C SER A 191 15.93 24.31 15.03
N ALA A 192 16.98 24.96 14.52
CA ALA A 192 17.70 24.53 13.31
C ALA A 192 19.11 24.00 13.60
N LEU A 193 19.25 22.67 13.72
CA LEU A 193 20.53 21.99 13.90
C LEU A 193 21.14 21.61 12.53
N THR A 194 22.42 21.86 12.35
CA THR A 194 23.19 21.46 11.16
C THR A 194 23.60 20.01 11.28
N LEU A 195 23.42 19.21 10.22
CA LEU A 195 24.00 17.87 10.14
C LEU A 195 25.04 17.81 9.02
N THR A 196 26.17 17.17 9.30
CA THR A 196 27.05 16.62 8.26
C THR A 196 26.46 15.29 7.79
N PRO A 197 26.07 15.15 6.50
CA PRO A 197 25.58 13.88 5.95
C PRO A 197 26.64 12.80 6.05
N ILE A 198 26.26 11.55 6.35
CA ILE A 198 27.21 10.44 6.40
C ILE A 198 27.91 10.21 5.04
N THR A 199 27.27 10.62 3.94
CA THR A 199 27.82 10.56 2.59
C THR A 199 28.92 11.59 2.28
N HIS A 200 29.23 12.52 3.20
CA HIS A 200 30.45 13.32 3.07
C HIS A 200 31.73 12.47 3.23
N VAL A 201 31.64 11.29 3.84
CA VAL A 201 32.72 10.27 3.84
C VAL A 201 33.21 9.96 2.42
N ASP A 202 32.32 9.94 1.42
CA ASP A 202 32.70 9.70 0.01
C ASP A 202 33.66 10.76 -0.59
N ARG A 203 33.91 11.86 0.13
CA ARG A 203 34.81 12.96 -0.26
C ARG A 203 36.19 12.89 0.39
N LEU A 204 36.38 12.05 1.41
CA LEU A 204 37.64 11.92 2.12
C LEU A 204 38.62 11.02 1.34
N PRO A 205 39.95 11.28 1.41
CA PRO A 205 40.94 10.50 0.65
C PRO A 205 41.05 9.03 1.11
N ASP A 206 40.63 8.75 2.34
CA ASP A 206 40.62 7.47 3.05
C ASP A 206 39.22 6.82 3.13
N ALA A 207 38.26 7.30 2.33
CA ALA A 207 36.83 6.87 2.35
C ALA A 207 36.58 5.35 2.37
N ALA A 208 37.50 4.55 1.83
CA ALA A 208 37.42 3.09 1.91
C ALA A 208 37.51 2.58 3.37
N ALA A 209 38.51 3.04 4.14
CA ALA A 209 38.70 2.65 5.54
C ALA A 209 37.54 3.10 6.43
N TRP A 210 36.94 4.26 6.13
CA TRP A 210 35.70 4.71 6.77
C TRP A 210 34.55 3.73 6.51
N TRP A 211 34.32 3.34 5.26
CA TRP A 211 33.24 2.40 4.93
C TRP A 211 33.48 0.99 5.46
N ASP A 212 34.73 0.53 5.57
CA ASP A 212 35.08 -0.74 6.23
C ASP A 212 34.70 -0.74 7.73
N ILE A 213 34.79 0.40 8.41
CA ILE A 213 34.35 0.57 9.81
C ILE A 213 32.84 0.82 9.94
N LEU A 214 32.26 1.62 9.04
CA LEU A 214 30.83 1.99 9.05
C LEU A 214 29.92 0.85 8.56
N GLY A 215 30.43 -0.06 7.73
CA GLY A 215 29.70 -1.21 7.20
C GLY A 215 29.02 -0.95 5.84
N ARG A 216 27.76 -1.35 5.70
CA ARG A 216 27.05 -1.31 4.40
C ARG A 216 26.86 0.13 3.90
N ARG A 217 27.07 0.33 2.59
CA ARG A 217 26.88 1.62 1.91
C ARG A 217 25.44 2.15 2.06
N PRO A 218 25.23 3.48 2.00
CA PRO A 218 23.94 4.08 2.35
C PRO A 218 22.78 3.81 1.37
N VAL A 219 21.57 3.62 1.88
CA VAL A 219 20.32 3.57 1.09
C VAL A 219 19.77 4.96 0.78
N GLN A 220 19.06 5.17 -0.33
CA GLN A 220 18.50 6.48 -0.69
C GLN A 220 17.21 6.80 0.09
N LEU A 221 17.08 8.04 0.56
CA LEU A 221 15.91 8.62 1.22
C LEU A 221 15.48 9.91 0.50
N PRO A 222 14.19 10.30 0.48
CA PRO A 222 13.07 9.63 1.13
C PRO A 222 12.71 8.32 0.43
N GLN A 223 12.55 7.24 1.20
CA GLN A 223 11.93 6.03 0.66
C GLN A 223 10.45 6.33 0.48
N ARG A 224 10.04 6.65 -0.76
CA ARG A 224 8.64 6.90 -1.14
C ARG A 224 7.79 5.61 -1.16
N ARG A 225 7.88 4.78 -0.10
CA ARG A 225 6.91 3.70 0.17
C ARG A 225 5.62 4.28 0.73
N ARG A 226 4.92 5.06 -0.08
CA ARG A 226 3.48 5.26 0.10
C ARG A 226 2.85 3.87 -0.01
N ARG A 227 2.12 3.39 0.99
CA ARG A 227 1.35 2.14 0.83
C ARG A 227 0.37 2.38 -0.34
N PRO A 228 0.41 1.58 -1.43
CA PRO A 228 -0.47 1.80 -2.57
C PRO A 228 -1.93 1.77 -2.12
N THR A 229 -2.79 2.62 -2.68
CA THR A 229 -4.16 2.82 -2.16
C THR A 229 -4.97 1.51 -2.11
N TYR A 230 -4.73 0.56 -3.01
CA TYR A 230 -5.36 -0.76 -3.01
C TYR A 230 -5.07 -1.59 -1.74
N PHE A 231 -3.94 -1.38 -1.06
CA PHE A 231 -3.63 -2.07 0.20
C PHE A 231 -4.56 -1.69 1.36
N ALA A 232 -5.33 -0.60 1.25
CA ALA A 232 -6.41 -0.32 2.21
C ALA A 232 -7.53 -1.38 2.12
N THR A 233 -7.93 -1.76 0.90
CA THR A 233 -8.90 -2.83 0.64
C THR A 233 -8.37 -4.20 1.09
N VAL A 234 -7.08 -4.47 0.85
CA VAL A 234 -6.42 -5.70 1.32
C VAL A 234 -6.38 -5.78 2.85
N ALA A 235 -6.10 -4.66 3.53
CA ALA A 235 -6.13 -4.58 4.99
C ALA A 235 -7.56 -4.77 5.56
N GLU A 236 -8.57 -4.10 4.99
CA GLU A 236 -9.99 -4.31 5.36
C GLU A 236 -10.40 -5.79 5.27
N ILE A 237 -9.86 -6.52 4.29
CA ILE A 237 -10.12 -7.95 4.12
C ILE A 237 -9.41 -8.80 5.18
N ALA A 238 -8.17 -8.46 5.56
CA ALA A 238 -7.43 -9.15 6.61
C ALA A 238 -8.04 -8.90 8.02
N ASP A 239 -8.44 -7.66 8.31
CA ASP A 239 -8.98 -7.20 9.60
C ASP A 239 -10.32 -7.86 9.96
N ARG A 240 -11.07 -8.38 8.98
CA ARG A 240 -12.28 -9.21 9.19
C ARG A 240 -11.98 -10.57 9.83
N THR A 241 -10.73 -11.03 9.75
CA THR A 241 -10.25 -12.30 10.32
C THR A 241 -8.86 -12.10 10.96
N PRO A 242 -8.76 -11.36 12.08
CA PRO A 242 -7.46 -10.98 12.65
C PRO A 242 -6.66 -12.17 13.21
N GLU A 243 -7.32 -13.30 13.49
CA GLU A 243 -6.70 -14.58 13.83
C GLU A 243 -7.05 -15.64 12.77
N LEU A 244 -6.05 -16.23 12.11
CA LEU A 244 -6.25 -17.40 11.25
C LEU A 244 -6.04 -18.70 12.04
N ARG A 245 -7.09 -19.09 12.78
CA ARG A 245 -7.11 -20.29 13.62
C ARG A 245 -6.88 -21.55 12.79
N ASP A 246 -6.07 -22.46 13.32
CA ASP A 246 -5.70 -23.75 12.73
C ASP A 246 -5.12 -23.66 11.30
N ARG A 247 -4.49 -22.52 10.95
CA ARG A 247 -3.93 -22.22 9.61
C ARG A 247 -2.45 -21.79 9.60
N SER A 248 -1.76 -21.91 10.74
CA SER A 248 -0.35 -21.50 10.87
C SER A 248 0.61 -22.31 9.98
N GLY A 249 0.25 -23.55 9.63
CA GLY A 249 1.04 -24.39 8.73
C GLY A 249 0.97 -23.89 7.28
N GLU A 250 -0.22 -23.58 6.79
CA GLU A 250 -0.44 -23.04 5.45
C GLU A 250 0.13 -21.63 5.29
N LEU A 251 0.08 -20.79 6.35
CA LEU A 251 0.79 -19.52 6.36
C LEU A 251 2.31 -19.70 6.25
N ALA A 252 2.89 -20.68 6.96
CA ALA A 252 4.32 -20.97 6.90
C ALA A 252 4.75 -21.53 5.54
N ASP A 253 3.94 -22.40 4.92
CA ASP A 253 4.16 -22.90 3.56
C ASP A 253 4.14 -21.77 2.52
N LEU A 254 3.16 -20.87 2.61
CA LEU A 254 3.05 -19.72 1.70
C LEU A 254 4.16 -18.69 1.92
N ALA A 255 4.60 -18.48 3.17
CA ALA A 255 5.77 -17.67 3.48
C ALA A 255 7.06 -18.30 2.92
N ALA A 256 7.22 -19.63 2.99
CA ALA A 256 8.34 -20.36 2.41
C ALA A 256 8.32 -20.35 0.86
N PHE A 257 7.13 -20.43 0.25
CA PHE A 257 6.96 -20.23 -1.20
C PHE A 257 7.38 -18.82 -1.63
N ALA A 258 6.99 -17.78 -0.89
CA ALA A 258 7.31 -16.39 -1.20
C ALA A 258 8.82 -16.05 -1.17
N VAL A 259 9.63 -16.90 -0.53
CA VAL A 259 11.12 -16.83 -0.56
C VAL A 259 11.78 -18.05 -1.21
N GLY A 260 10.99 -18.85 -1.94
CA GLY A 260 11.40 -20.14 -2.48
C GLY A 260 12.08 -20.06 -3.85
N ALA A 261 12.16 -21.21 -4.53
CA ALA A 261 12.63 -21.31 -5.93
C ALA A 261 11.48 -21.52 -6.93
N GLU A 262 10.23 -21.62 -6.45
CA GLU A 262 9.06 -21.87 -7.30
C GLU A 262 8.44 -20.55 -7.77
N PRO A 263 8.25 -20.34 -9.08
CA PRO A 263 7.75 -19.06 -9.61
C PRO A 263 6.22 -18.92 -9.55
N PHE A 264 5.47 -20.02 -9.46
CA PHE A 264 4.00 -20.03 -9.45
C PHE A 264 3.46 -21.02 -8.40
N ARG A 265 2.44 -20.62 -7.65
CA ARG A 265 1.67 -21.47 -6.73
C ARG A 265 0.18 -21.25 -6.96
N PHE A 266 -0.55 -22.31 -7.29
CA PHE A 266 -2.00 -22.25 -7.52
C PHE A 266 -2.76 -22.99 -6.42
N LEU A 267 -3.44 -22.25 -5.55
CA LEU A 267 -4.29 -22.78 -4.49
C LEU A 267 -5.72 -22.98 -5.00
N VAL A 268 -6.25 -24.20 -4.91
CA VAL A 268 -7.63 -24.48 -5.32
C VAL A 268 -8.40 -25.13 -4.17
N GLY A 269 -9.50 -24.50 -3.76
CA GLY A 269 -10.31 -24.96 -2.64
C GLY A 269 -11.74 -24.43 -2.71
N THR A 270 -12.67 -25.10 -2.04
CA THR A 270 -14.10 -24.80 -2.05
C THR A 270 -14.43 -23.34 -1.65
N PRO A 271 -15.69 -22.89 -1.85
CA PRO A 271 -16.32 -21.92 -0.97
C PRO A 271 -15.88 -22.10 0.49
N TRP A 272 -15.69 -21.00 1.22
CA TRP A 272 -15.29 -21.01 2.63
C TRP A 272 -13.96 -21.71 3.00
N ALA A 273 -13.16 -22.22 2.04
CA ALA A 273 -11.84 -22.81 2.30
C ALA A 273 -10.75 -21.80 2.78
N GLY A 274 -11.11 -20.56 3.12
CA GLY A 274 -10.21 -19.56 3.72
C GLY A 274 -9.17 -18.93 2.78
N LYS A 275 -9.25 -19.19 1.47
CA LYS A 275 -8.28 -18.71 0.46
C LYS A 275 -8.00 -17.20 0.56
N THR A 276 -9.05 -16.39 0.46
CA THR A 276 -9.00 -14.93 0.53
C THR A 276 -8.42 -14.41 1.83
N ALA A 277 -8.69 -15.08 2.95
CA ALA A 277 -8.18 -14.69 4.26
C ALA A 277 -6.67 -14.97 4.37
N LEU A 278 -6.19 -16.12 3.88
CA LEU A 278 -4.77 -16.44 3.77
C LEU A 278 -4.03 -15.49 2.81
N ALA A 279 -4.61 -15.23 1.64
CA ALA A 279 -4.07 -14.32 0.64
C ALA A 279 -3.92 -12.88 1.19
N ALA A 280 -4.95 -12.37 1.88
CA ALA A 280 -4.91 -11.05 2.50
C ALA A 280 -3.92 -10.99 3.68
N HIS A 281 -3.83 -12.03 4.52
CA HIS A 281 -2.85 -12.08 5.62
C HIS A 281 -1.41 -12.07 5.12
N LEU A 282 -1.10 -12.86 4.09
CA LEU A 282 0.23 -12.87 3.46
C LEU A 282 0.56 -11.54 2.77
N ALA A 283 -0.45 -10.88 2.15
CA ALA A 283 -0.26 -9.58 1.54
C ALA A 283 0.02 -8.46 2.56
N VAL A 284 -0.67 -8.47 3.72
CA VAL A 284 -0.48 -7.46 4.78
C VAL A 284 0.79 -7.72 5.59
N ASN A 285 1.15 -9.00 5.80
CA ASN A 285 2.30 -9.44 6.61
C ASN A 285 3.22 -10.39 5.80
N PRO A 286 3.84 -9.93 4.70
CA PRO A 286 4.79 -10.74 3.94
C PRO A 286 6.10 -10.94 4.72
N PRO A 287 6.92 -11.95 4.36
CA PRO A 287 8.27 -12.09 4.91
C PRO A 287 9.11 -10.81 4.71
N PRO A 288 10.05 -10.46 5.62
CA PRO A 288 10.71 -9.14 5.63
C PRO A 288 11.40 -8.71 4.32
N ASP A 289 11.95 -9.68 3.59
CA ASP A 289 12.68 -9.47 2.33
C ASP A 289 11.78 -9.53 1.07
N VAL A 290 10.48 -9.85 1.24
CA VAL A 290 9.48 -9.88 0.18
C VAL A 290 8.83 -8.51 0.02
N ASP A 291 8.81 -8.00 -1.21
CA ASP A 291 7.94 -6.91 -1.64
C ASP A 291 6.69 -7.49 -2.31
N CYS A 292 5.51 -7.18 -1.77
CA CYS A 292 4.24 -7.77 -2.22
C CYS A 292 3.41 -6.76 -3.02
N VAL A 293 2.76 -7.24 -4.08
CA VAL A 293 1.63 -6.61 -4.76
C VAL A 293 0.45 -7.58 -4.78
N ALA A 294 -0.78 -7.09 -4.71
CA ALA A 294 -1.97 -7.94 -4.59
C ALA A 294 -3.16 -7.42 -5.40
N TYR A 295 -4.00 -8.34 -5.88
CA TYR A 295 -5.34 -8.09 -6.37
C TYR A 295 -6.27 -9.21 -5.88
N LEU A 296 -7.32 -8.85 -5.13
CA LEU A 296 -8.27 -9.78 -4.55
C LEU A 296 -9.61 -9.61 -5.28
N LEU A 297 -9.93 -10.50 -6.21
CA LEU A 297 -11.14 -10.40 -7.03
C LEU A 297 -12.39 -10.54 -6.14
N GLN A 298 -13.32 -9.59 -6.23
CA GLN A 298 -14.60 -9.66 -5.53
C GLN A 298 -15.77 -9.38 -6.48
N ARG A 299 -16.37 -10.46 -7.00
CA ARG A 299 -17.54 -10.38 -7.91
C ARG A 299 -18.71 -9.63 -7.25
N ARG A 300 -18.98 -9.93 -5.97
CA ARG A 300 -20.01 -9.27 -5.12
C ARG A 300 -19.75 -7.79 -4.77
N ALA A 301 -18.55 -7.28 -5.05
CA ALA A 301 -18.22 -5.86 -4.92
C ALA A 301 -18.15 -5.16 -6.29
N LEU A 302 -18.34 -5.91 -7.37
CA LEU A 302 -18.13 -5.48 -8.76
C LEU A 302 -16.70 -4.94 -8.97
N ASP A 303 -15.72 -5.60 -8.34
CA ASP A 303 -14.28 -5.34 -8.47
C ASP A 303 -13.54 -6.64 -8.84
N ALA A 304 -13.73 -7.06 -10.08
CA ALA A 304 -13.15 -8.30 -10.63
C ALA A 304 -13.15 -8.23 -12.17
N SER A 305 -12.24 -7.47 -12.78
CA SER A 305 -12.03 -7.48 -14.24
C SER A 305 -10.58 -7.16 -14.63
N GLY A 306 -10.20 -7.44 -15.87
CA GLY A 306 -8.86 -7.17 -16.40
C GLY A 306 -8.43 -5.71 -16.24
N SER A 307 -9.32 -4.76 -16.52
CA SER A 307 -9.08 -3.31 -16.39
C SER A 307 -8.88 -2.88 -14.93
N ARG A 308 -9.62 -3.48 -13.99
CA ARG A 308 -9.43 -3.24 -12.54
C ARG A 308 -8.08 -3.81 -12.06
N PHE A 309 -7.75 -5.03 -12.47
CA PHE A 309 -6.46 -5.67 -12.19
C PHE A 309 -5.29 -4.84 -12.72
N LEU A 310 -5.36 -4.41 -13.99
CA LEU A 310 -4.34 -3.57 -14.61
C LEU A 310 -4.17 -2.25 -13.85
N ALA A 311 -5.24 -1.54 -13.51
CA ALA A 311 -5.17 -0.31 -12.73
C ALA A 311 -4.54 -0.52 -11.34
N ALA A 312 -4.99 -1.55 -10.61
CA ALA A 312 -4.51 -1.85 -9.26
C ALA A 312 -3.04 -2.27 -9.24
N VAL A 313 -2.61 -3.17 -10.14
CA VAL A 313 -1.25 -3.75 -10.12
C VAL A 313 -0.23 -2.83 -10.78
N THR A 314 -0.59 -2.11 -11.85
CA THR A 314 0.29 -1.09 -12.47
C THR A 314 0.64 0.00 -11.45
N SER A 315 -0.34 0.48 -10.68
CA SER A 315 -0.10 1.47 -9.61
C SER A 315 0.83 0.92 -8.52
N GLN A 316 0.60 -0.32 -8.06
CA GLN A 316 1.42 -0.95 -7.03
C GLN A 316 2.88 -1.17 -7.47
N LEU A 317 3.11 -1.58 -8.73
CA LEU A 317 4.46 -1.77 -9.26
C LEU A 317 5.19 -0.45 -9.48
N ALA A 318 4.48 0.61 -9.93
CA ALA A 318 5.06 1.95 -10.03
C ALA A 318 5.45 2.51 -8.65
N ASP A 319 4.60 2.37 -7.62
CA ASP A 319 4.91 2.75 -6.24
C ASP A 319 6.15 1.97 -5.70
N LEU A 320 6.32 0.68 -6.02
CA LEU A 320 7.50 -0.12 -5.64
C LEU A 320 8.80 0.31 -6.34
N LEU A 321 8.70 0.78 -7.59
CA LEU A 321 9.82 1.34 -8.35
C LEU A 321 10.13 2.81 -7.95
N GLY A 322 9.17 3.51 -7.33
CA GLY A 322 9.28 4.93 -6.96
C GLY A 322 8.85 5.90 -8.05
N GLU A 323 8.10 5.41 -9.05
CA GLU A 323 7.71 6.12 -10.27
C GLU A 323 6.25 6.57 -10.24
N GLN A 324 5.86 7.47 -11.16
CA GLN A 324 4.44 7.77 -11.38
C GLN A 324 3.81 6.63 -12.18
N ALA A 325 2.64 6.17 -11.75
CA ALA A 325 1.91 5.13 -12.46
C ALA A 325 1.58 5.58 -13.91
N PRO A 326 1.98 4.82 -14.94
CA PRO A 326 1.54 5.07 -16.31
C PRO A 326 0.04 4.76 -16.45
N GLU A 327 -0.55 5.15 -17.58
CA GLU A 327 -1.91 4.68 -17.93
C GLU A 327 -1.91 3.13 -17.99
N PRO A 328 -2.87 2.46 -17.32
CA PRO A 328 -2.81 1.02 -17.11
C PRO A 328 -3.21 0.22 -18.36
N ASP A 329 -2.22 -0.40 -18.99
CA ASP A 329 -2.40 -1.40 -20.06
C ASP A 329 -1.47 -2.62 -19.88
N ALA A 330 -1.66 -3.65 -20.71
CA ALA A 330 -0.91 -4.91 -20.60
C ALA A 330 0.60 -4.78 -20.89
N HIS A 331 1.02 -3.82 -21.71
CA HIS A 331 2.45 -3.52 -21.93
C HIS A 331 3.04 -2.78 -20.73
N ALA A 332 2.30 -1.82 -20.17
CA ALA A 332 2.71 -1.12 -18.95
C ALA A 332 2.90 -2.08 -17.77
N LEU A 333 1.96 -3.02 -17.57
CA LEU A 333 2.11 -4.10 -16.59
C LEU A 333 3.35 -4.97 -16.90
N THR A 334 3.57 -5.34 -18.16
CA THR A 334 4.70 -6.19 -18.56
C THR A 334 6.06 -5.53 -18.32
N ASP A 335 6.20 -4.23 -18.63
CA ASP A 335 7.41 -3.45 -18.39
C ASP A 335 7.69 -3.27 -16.89
N LEU A 336 6.70 -2.78 -16.14
CA LEU A 336 6.85 -2.56 -14.70
C LEU A 336 7.14 -3.86 -13.95
N TRP A 337 6.50 -4.97 -14.33
CA TRP A 337 6.82 -6.29 -13.77
C TRP A 337 8.25 -6.71 -14.11
N ALA A 338 8.66 -6.60 -15.38
CA ALA A 338 10.02 -6.96 -15.80
C ALA A 338 11.09 -6.19 -15.02
N ARG A 339 10.89 -4.88 -14.83
CA ARG A 339 11.80 -3.98 -14.11
C ARG A 339 11.76 -4.20 -12.60
N ALA A 340 10.60 -4.53 -12.03
CA ALA A 340 10.48 -4.92 -10.62
C ALA A 340 11.16 -6.28 -10.34
N VAL A 341 11.09 -7.24 -11.26
CA VAL A 341 11.80 -8.52 -11.19
C VAL A 341 13.32 -8.33 -11.27
N GLU A 342 13.81 -7.48 -12.18
CA GLU A 342 15.24 -7.16 -12.27
C GLU A 342 15.74 -6.49 -10.98
N ARG A 343 14.98 -5.53 -10.44
CA ARG A 343 15.27 -4.88 -9.15
C ARG A 343 15.25 -5.85 -7.95
N ALA A 344 14.36 -6.84 -7.95
CA ALA A 344 14.30 -7.86 -6.91
C ALA A 344 15.56 -8.75 -6.94
N ASP A 345 15.92 -9.25 -8.14
CA ASP A 345 17.13 -10.05 -8.35
C ASP A 345 18.43 -9.28 -8.02
N ASP A 346 18.54 -7.99 -8.39
CA ASP A 346 19.69 -7.13 -8.08
C ASP A 346 19.85 -6.82 -6.58
N LEU A 347 18.74 -6.68 -5.85
CA LEU A 347 18.74 -6.37 -4.41
C LEU A 347 18.83 -7.61 -3.51
N GLY A 348 18.74 -8.82 -4.07
CA GLY A 348 18.59 -10.05 -3.29
C GLY A 348 17.30 -10.08 -2.48
N ARG A 349 16.23 -9.47 -3.02
CA ARG A 349 14.88 -9.40 -2.44
C ARG A 349 13.91 -10.21 -3.29
N HIS A 350 12.77 -10.57 -2.70
CA HIS A 350 11.72 -11.29 -3.41
C HIS A 350 10.58 -10.35 -3.83
N LEU A 351 9.98 -10.60 -4.99
CA LEU A 351 8.77 -9.95 -5.49
C LEU A 351 7.62 -10.98 -5.54
N LEU A 352 6.51 -10.67 -4.88
CA LEU A 352 5.33 -11.54 -4.84
C LEU A 352 4.10 -10.82 -5.42
N LEU A 353 3.48 -11.41 -6.45
CA LEU A 353 2.13 -11.05 -6.90
C LEU A 353 1.11 -12.03 -6.32
N ILE A 354 0.09 -11.54 -5.63
CA ILE A 354 -1.04 -12.35 -5.14
C ILE A 354 -2.29 -12.03 -5.95
N VAL A 355 -2.93 -13.03 -6.56
CA VAL A 355 -4.23 -12.92 -7.24
C VAL A 355 -5.22 -13.92 -6.64
N ASP A 356 -6.11 -13.44 -5.77
CA ASP A 356 -7.13 -14.28 -5.11
C ASP A 356 -8.45 -14.28 -5.87
N GLY A 357 -9.10 -15.44 -5.99
CA GLY A 357 -10.44 -15.55 -6.57
C GLY A 357 -10.49 -15.46 -8.09
N LEU A 358 -9.56 -16.09 -8.80
CA LEU A 358 -9.44 -16.03 -10.27
C LEU A 358 -10.74 -16.46 -11.01
N ASP A 359 -11.58 -17.30 -10.40
CA ASP A 359 -12.90 -17.68 -10.93
C ASP A 359 -14.02 -16.64 -10.70
N GLU A 360 -13.75 -15.58 -9.93
CA GLU A 360 -14.67 -14.45 -9.70
C GLU A 360 -14.62 -13.38 -10.81
N ASP A 361 -13.67 -13.45 -11.74
CA ASP A 361 -13.55 -12.54 -12.90
C ASP A 361 -14.89 -12.38 -13.65
N LEU A 362 -15.33 -11.13 -13.83
CA LEU A 362 -16.57 -10.75 -14.51
C LEU A 362 -16.47 -10.91 -16.03
N ARG A 363 -15.26 -10.77 -16.60
CA ARG A 363 -14.98 -10.75 -18.05
C ARG A 363 -16.02 -9.98 -18.89
N PRO A 364 -16.14 -8.64 -18.71
CA PRO A 364 -16.96 -7.81 -19.59
C PRO A 364 -16.60 -8.01 -21.07
N ALA A 365 -17.59 -7.84 -21.95
CA ALA A 365 -17.47 -8.25 -23.35
C ALA A 365 -16.28 -7.59 -24.07
N GLY A 366 -15.26 -8.39 -24.41
CA GLY A 366 -14.04 -7.99 -25.10
C GLY A 366 -12.87 -7.56 -24.20
N GLU A 367 -13.03 -7.53 -22.88
CA GLU A 367 -11.89 -7.54 -21.97
C GLU A 367 -11.13 -8.86 -22.05
N ARG A 368 -9.80 -8.79 -21.82
CA ARG A 368 -8.97 -9.96 -21.49
C ARG A 368 -9.30 -10.43 -20.07
N SER A 369 -9.30 -11.74 -19.85
CA SER A 369 -9.41 -12.30 -18.49
C SER A 369 -8.19 -11.91 -17.65
N VAL A 370 -8.39 -11.77 -16.34
CA VAL A 370 -7.29 -11.52 -15.39
C VAL A 370 -6.23 -12.62 -15.49
N ALA A 371 -6.64 -13.87 -15.78
CA ALA A 371 -5.73 -14.97 -15.99
C ALA A 371 -4.75 -14.75 -17.16
N SER A 372 -5.25 -14.24 -18.30
CA SER A 372 -4.42 -13.93 -19.50
C SER A 372 -3.54 -12.68 -19.36
N LEU A 373 -3.67 -11.96 -18.23
CA LEU A 373 -2.92 -10.74 -17.90
C LEU A 373 -1.86 -10.98 -16.81
N ILE A 374 -1.79 -12.18 -16.23
CA ILE A 374 -0.78 -12.53 -15.22
C ILE A 374 0.62 -12.49 -15.87
N PRO A 375 1.60 -11.73 -15.33
CA PRO A 375 2.92 -11.61 -15.96
C PRO A 375 3.65 -12.95 -16.14
N THR A 376 4.13 -13.20 -17.35
CA THR A 376 4.80 -14.46 -17.72
C THR A 376 6.31 -14.48 -17.42
N ARG A 377 6.94 -13.31 -17.27
CA ARG A 377 8.39 -13.19 -17.02
C ARG A 377 8.74 -13.67 -15.61
N ARG A 378 9.56 -14.73 -15.57
CA ARG A 378 10.14 -15.31 -14.34
C ARG A 378 11.50 -14.63 -14.03
N GLY A 379 11.86 -14.56 -12.75
CA GLY A 379 13.19 -14.17 -12.24
C GLY A 379 13.72 -15.22 -11.27
N ARG A 380 14.79 -14.93 -10.52
CA ARG A 380 15.25 -15.83 -9.44
C ARG A 380 14.39 -15.69 -8.18
N HIS A 381 13.94 -14.49 -7.88
CA HIS A 381 13.19 -14.15 -6.67
C HIS A 381 11.80 -13.59 -7.00
N ALA A 382 11.16 -14.06 -8.08
CA ALA A 382 9.87 -13.57 -8.57
C ALA A 382 8.79 -14.67 -8.50
N HIS A 383 7.72 -14.38 -7.78
CA HIS A 383 6.72 -15.36 -7.35
C HIS A 383 5.29 -14.87 -7.64
N VAL A 384 4.42 -15.78 -8.06
CA VAL A 384 3.00 -15.51 -8.29
C VAL A 384 2.14 -16.53 -7.51
N LEU A 385 1.41 -16.05 -6.52
CA LEU A 385 0.41 -16.82 -5.77
C LEU A 385 -0.98 -16.58 -6.35
N LEU A 386 -1.69 -17.66 -6.67
CA LEU A 386 -3.00 -17.63 -7.30
C LEU A 386 -4.00 -18.42 -6.47
N THR A 387 -5.25 -17.99 -6.39
CA THR A 387 -6.32 -18.80 -5.78
C THR A 387 -7.57 -18.88 -6.64
N ALA A 388 -8.26 -20.03 -6.60
CA ALA A 388 -9.57 -20.22 -7.24
C ALA A 388 -10.42 -21.28 -6.54
N ARG A 389 -11.71 -21.36 -6.89
CA ARG A 389 -12.60 -22.48 -6.53
C ARG A 389 -12.35 -23.73 -7.38
N ARG A 390 -11.81 -23.57 -8.59
CA ARG A 390 -11.56 -24.63 -9.57
C ARG A 390 -10.26 -24.38 -10.33
N ASP A 391 -9.63 -25.45 -10.77
CA ASP A 391 -8.43 -25.53 -11.61
C ASP A 391 -8.75 -25.37 -13.10
N GLN A 392 -9.72 -24.51 -13.43
CA GLN A 392 -10.15 -24.25 -14.80
C GLN A 392 -9.70 -22.84 -15.20
N LEU A 393 -8.73 -22.76 -16.11
CA LEU A 393 -8.28 -21.50 -16.69
C LEU A 393 -9.21 -21.06 -17.85
N PRO A 394 -9.37 -19.74 -18.07
CA PRO A 394 -10.08 -19.21 -19.24
C PRO A 394 -9.48 -19.61 -20.60
N GLU A 395 -10.33 -19.64 -21.63
CA GLU A 395 -9.95 -19.99 -23.01
C GLU A 395 -9.04 -18.96 -23.71
N ASP A 396 -8.89 -17.76 -23.15
CA ASP A 396 -8.01 -16.69 -23.65
C ASP A 396 -6.62 -16.66 -22.99
N VAL A 397 -6.29 -17.65 -22.16
CA VAL A 397 -4.94 -17.88 -21.65
C VAL A 397 -4.11 -18.60 -22.72
N ASP A 398 -3.04 -17.95 -23.20
CA ASP A 398 -2.13 -18.51 -24.21
C ASP A 398 -1.62 -19.92 -23.83
N ALA A 399 -1.45 -20.79 -24.83
CA ALA A 399 -1.08 -22.19 -24.61
C ALA A 399 0.31 -22.37 -23.96
N ASP A 400 1.25 -21.45 -24.24
CA ASP A 400 2.60 -21.43 -23.67
C ASP A 400 2.67 -20.69 -22.31
N HIS A 401 1.54 -20.28 -21.74
CA HIS A 401 1.51 -19.49 -20.51
C HIS A 401 1.91 -20.33 -19.28
N PRO A 402 2.80 -19.85 -18.39
CA PRO A 402 3.22 -20.51 -17.14
C PRO A 402 2.12 -21.00 -16.17
N LEU A 403 0.85 -20.70 -16.42
CA LEU A 403 -0.28 -21.15 -15.60
C LEU A 403 -0.63 -22.61 -15.85
N TRP A 404 -0.38 -23.12 -17.06
CA TRP A 404 -0.59 -24.53 -17.38
C TRP A 404 0.43 -25.47 -16.70
N ASP A 405 1.61 -24.95 -16.34
CA ASP A 405 2.62 -25.65 -15.52
C ASP A 405 2.23 -25.73 -14.02
N ALA A 406 1.35 -24.83 -13.54
CA ALA A 406 1.15 -24.57 -12.12
C ALA A 406 0.23 -25.60 -11.46
N LEU A 407 0.81 -26.70 -10.97
CA LEU A 407 0.10 -27.80 -10.31
C LEU A 407 -0.85 -27.30 -9.18
N PRO A 408 -2.17 -27.55 -9.26
CA PRO A 408 -3.13 -27.09 -8.26
C PRO A 408 -2.97 -27.77 -6.89
N VAL A 409 -2.53 -26.99 -5.89
CA VAL A 409 -2.50 -27.41 -4.48
C VAL A 409 -3.93 -27.35 -3.92
N ARG A 410 -4.48 -28.51 -3.56
CA ARG A 410 -5.87 -28.59 -3.08
C ARG A 410 -5.98 -28.24 -1.60
N MET A 411 -6.76 -27.21 -1.29
CA MET A 411 -6.99 -26.77 0.08
C MET A 411 -8.19 -27.49 0.71
N THR A 412 -7.98 -28.06 1.89
CA THR A 412 -9.08 -28.50 2.76
C THR A 412 -9.72 -27.29 3.45
N GLN A 413 -11.03 -27.38 3.68
CA GLN A 413 -11.81 -26.42 4.44
C GLN A 413 -11.69 -26.73 5.94
N ALA A 414 -11.37 -25.72 6.75
CA ALA A 414 -11.26 -25.88 8.20
C ALA A 414 -12.63 -26.17 8.85
N VAL A 415 -12.65 -26.94 9.94
CA VAL A 415 -13.89 -27.37 10.62
C VAL A 415 -14.74 -26.18 11.08
N GLU A 416 -14.13 -25.11 11.60
CA GLU A 416 -14.86 -23.89 11.96
C GLU A 416 -15.41 -23.15 10.75
N ALA A 417 -14.71 -23.15 9.61
CA ALA A 417 -15.22 -22.52 8.39
C ALA A 417 -16.45 -23.27 7.84
N ALA A 418 -16.48 -24.60 7.92
CA ALA A 418 -17.67 -25.40 7.59
C ALA A 418 -18.84 -25.15 8.57
N ARG A 419 -18.55 -24.95 9.87
CA ARG A 419 -19.56 -24.55 10.88
C ARG A 419 -20.13 -23.16 10.63
N VAL A 420 -19.32 -22.21 10.15
CA VAL A 420 -19.78 -20.87 9.76
C VAL A 420 -20.62 -20.94 8.47
N GLU A 421 -20.17 -21.68 7.45
CA GLU A 421 -20.92 -21.90 6.20
C GLU A 421 -22.32 -22.48 6.48
N GLN A 422 -22.41 -23.57 7.25
CA GLN A 422 -23.69 -24.21 7.55
C GLN A 422 -24.65 -23.24 8.27
N ARG A 423 -24.14 -22.41 9.19
CA ARG A 423 -24.94 -21.39 9.88
C ARG A 423 -25.38 -20.26 8.95
N ALA A 424 -24.51 -19.81 8.04
CA ALA A 424 -24.83 -18.78 7.06
C ALA A 424 -25.92 -19.22 6.08
N PHE A 425 -25.89 -20.48 5.62
CA PHE A 425 -26.99 -21.03 4.81
C PHE A 425 -28.29 -21.22 5.61
N THR A 426 -28.21 -21.69 6.86
CA THR A 426 -29.40 -21.79 7.74
C THR A 426 -30.05 -20.42 7.98
N ASP A 427 -29.24 -19.37 8.17
CA ASP A 427 -29.74 -17.99 8.28
C ASP A 427 -30.32 -17.49 6.94
N LEU A 428 -29.70 -17.81 5.80
CA LEU A 428 -30.20 -17.43 4.48
C LEU A 428 -31.60 -18.00 4.23
N ASP A 429 -31.83 -19.28 4.56
CA ASP A 429 -33.14 -19.92 4.46
C ASP A 429 -34.18 -19.25 5.39
N ALA A 430 -33.79 -18.91 6.63
CA ALA A 430 -34.66 -18.22 7.58
C ALA A 430 -35.03 -16.80 7.12
N LEU A 431 -34.08 -16.04 6.60
CA LEU A 431 -34.29 -14.70 6.02
C LEU A 431 -35.12 -14.77 4.73
N ALA A 432 -34.94 -15.82 3.92
CA ALA A 432 -35.71 -16.04 2.69
C ALA A 432 -37.18 -16.38 2.94
N ALA A 433 -37.53 -16.77 4.18
CA ALA A 433 -38.91 -17.02 4.64
C ALA A 433 -39.56 -15.79 5.34
N ASP A 434 -38.77 -14.83 5.83
CA ASP A 434 -39.23 -13.59 6.48
C ASP A 434 -39.44 -12.48 5.43
N PRO A 435 -40.69 -12.09 5.06
CA PRO A 435 -40.94 -11.33 3.83
C PRO A 435 -40.16 -10.00 3.66
N PRO A 436 -39.98 -9.14 4.69
CA PRO A 436 -39.15 -7.94 4.56
C PRO A 436 -37.67 -8.27 4.36
N ALA A 437 -37.15 -9.29 5.04
CA ALA A 437 -35.76 -9.72 4.88
C ALA A 437 -35.53 -10.38 3.51
N ARG A 438 -36.51 -11.13 3.01
CA ARG A 438 -36.53 -11.65 1.64
C ARG A 438 -36.44 -10.50 0.63
N GLN A 439 -37.22 -9.43 0.78
CA GLN A 439 -37.18 -8.29 -0.14
C GLN A 439 -35.80 -7.58 -0.12
N VAL A 440 -35.19 -7.39 1.05
CA VAL A 440 -33.81 -6.88 1.18
C VAL A 440 -32.80 -7.78 0.46
N LEU A 441 -32.84 -9.09 0.68
CA LEU A 441 -31.97 -10.06 0.01
C LEU A 441 -32.15 -10.03 -1.51
N GLY A 442 -33.40 -9.94 -1.99
CA GLY A 442 -33.73 -9.90 -3.42
C GLY A 442 -33.18 -8.66 -4.13
N LEU A 443 -33.29 -7.49 -3.51
CA LEU A 443 -32.76 -6.23 -4.05
C LEU A 443 -31.22 -6.22 -4.06
N LEU A 444 -30.57 -6.73 -3.01
CA LEU A 444 -29.11 -6.93 -2.99
C LEU A 444 -28.65 -7.93 -4.07
N ALA A 445 -29.40 -9.02 -4.27
CA ALA A 445 -29.08 -10.04 -5.27
C ALA A 445 -29.27 -9.54 -6.70
N ALA A 446 -30.25 -8.65 -6.93
CA ALA A 446 -30.49 -7.99 -8.20
C ALA A 446 -29.42 -6.93 -8.51
N ALA A 447 -29.11 -6.07 -7.53
CA ALA A 447 -28.11 -5.01 -7.66
C ALA A 447 -26.67 -5.53 -7.83
N ALA A 448 -26.38 -6.73 -7.32
CA ALA A 448 -25.10 -7.44 -7.44
C ALA A 448 -23.86 -6.70 -6.88
N GLY A 449 -24.08 -5.64 -6.09
CA GLY A 449 -23.08 -4.78 -5.48
C GLY A 449 -23.62 -4.15 -4.18
N PRO A 450 -22.85 -3.28 -3.51
CA PRO A 450 -23.24 -2.72 -2.23
C PRO A 450 -24.40 -1.73 -2.34
N LEU A 451 -25.38 -1.82 -1.43
CA LEU A 451 -26.46 -0.84 -1.27
C LEU A 451 -26.52 -0.37 0.19
N THR A 452 -26.59 0.94 0.41
CA THR A 452 -26.83 1.51 1.75
C THR A 452 -28.25 1.25 2.25
N VAL A 453 -28.47 1.43 3.56
CA VAL A 453 -29.79 1.34 4.19
C VAL A 453 -30.80 2.30 3.54
N THR A 454 -30.34 3.51 3.19
CA THR A 454 -31.17 4.51 2.49
C THR A 454 -31.50 4.08 1.07
N GLU A 455 -30.53 3.57 0.29
CA GLU A 455 -30.75 3.09 -1.07
C GLU A 455 -31.71 1.88 -1.12
N LEU A 456 -31.62 0.97 -0.14
CA LEU A 456 -32.58 -0.14 0.03
C LEU A 456 -34.01 0.35 0.35
N ALA A 457 -34.15 1.39 1.16
CA ALA A 457 -35.46 2.01 1.43
C ALA A 457 -36.02 2.74 0.18
N ASP A 458 -35.16 3.45 -0.56
CA ASP A 458 -35.47 4.13 -1.84
C ASP A 458 -35.89 3.14 -2.97
N LEU A 459 -35.39 1.91 -2.89
CA LEU A 459 -35.78 0.76 -3.73
C LEU A 459 -37.06 0.06 -3.24
N GLY A 460 -37.63 0.46 -2.10
CA GLY A 460 -38.85 -0.11 -1.55
C GLY A 460 -38.67 -1.46 -0.85
N ALA A 461 -37.53 -1.69 -0.18
CA ALA A 461 -37.30 -2.92 0.57
C ALA A 461 -38.17 -3.02 1.84
N ALA A 462 -38.08 -1.98 2.68
CA ALA A 462 -38.90 -1.66 3.85
C ALA A 462 -38.57 -0.19 4.22
N ASP A 463 -39.03 0.32 5.36
CA ASP A 463 -38.50 1.59 5.87
C ASP A 463 -37.05 1.44 6.38
N ALA A 464 -36.34 2.56 6.53
CA ALA A 464 -34.91 2.57 6.88
C ALA A 464 -34.60 2.00 8.28
N TYR A 465 -35.55 2.01 9.23
CA TYR A 465 -35.34 1.41 10.54
C TYR A 465 -35.40 -0.12 10.46
N ASP A 466 -36.40 -0.66 9.77
CA ASP A 466 -36.55 -2.10 9.57
C ASP A 466 -35.45 -2.68 8.67
N VAL A 467 -35.09 -2.00 7.56
CA VAL A 467 -33.91 -2.36 6.74
C VAL A 467 -32.64 -2.37 7.60
N GLY A 468 -32.41 -1.31 8.38
CA GLY A 468 -31.27 -1.20 9.28
C GLY A 468 -31.22 -2.34 10.31
N ALA A 469 -32.36 -2.72 10.89
CA ALA A 469 -32.47 -3.84 11.83
C ALA A 469 -32.24 -5.21 11.15
N ILE A 470 -32.69 -5.40 9.91
CA ILE A 470 -32.44 -6.61 9.14
C ILE A 470 -30.93 -6.78 8.89
N VAL A 471 -30.28 -5.80 8.27
CA VAL A 471 -28.87 -5.94 7.86
C VAL A 471 -27.91 -6.01 9.05
N THR A 472 -28.13 -5.22 10.10
CA THR A 472 -27.23 -5.18 11.27
C THR A 472 -27.44 -6.31 12.29
N LYS A 473 -28.66 -6.86 12.42
CA LYS A 473 -29.00 -7.82 13.50
C LYS A 473 -29.45 -9.18 13.00
N LYS A 474 -30.32 -9.24 11.99
CA LYS A 474 -30.85 -10.53 11.47
C LYS A 474 -29.87 -11.20 10.52
N ALA A 475 -29.18 -10.44 9.66
CA ALA A 475 -28.48 -10.96 8.50
C ALA A 475 -26.94 -11.00 8.61
N ALA A 476 -26.36 -10.79 9.79
CA ALA A 476 -24.92 -10.57 10.01
C ALA A 476 -23.96 -11.75 9.65
N ARG A 477 -24.48 -12.92 9.25
CA ARG A 477 -23.67 -14.02 8.67
C ARG A 477 -23.93 -14.23 7.16
N VAL A 478 -24.91 -13.54 6.60
CA VAL A 478 -25.33 -13.61 5.19
C VAL A 478 -24.90 -12.37 4.41
N ILE A 479 -24.89 -11.22 5.07
CA ILE A 479 -24.61 -9.89 4.54
C ILE A 479 -23.45 -9.27 5.34
N ASP A 480 -22.49 -8.63 4.67
CA ASP A 480 -21.46 -7.76 5.26
C ASP A 480 -21.58 -6.32 4.72
N GLY A 481 -20.94 -5.36 5.38
CA GLY A 481 -20.95 -3.96 4.94
C GLY A 481 -20.93 -2.94 6.08
N GLY A 482 -21.31 -1.71 5.73
CA GLY A 482 -21.32 -0.56 6.62
C GLY A 482 -21.80 0.71 5.91
N ASP A 483 -21.14 1.83 6.15
CA ASP A 483 -21.55 3.15 5.63
C ASP A 483 -21.43 3.26 4.10
N ASP A 484 -20.42 2.62 3.48
CA ASP A 484 -20.29 2.47 2.01
C ASP A 484 -21.27 1.42 1.41
N GLY A 485 -22.16 0.84 2.23
CA GLY A 485 -23.23 -0.06 1.81
C GLY A 485 -23.04 -1.53 2.20
N TRP A 486 -24.12 -2.29 2.07
CA TRP A 486 -24.27 -3.69 2.45
C TRP A 486 -24.30 -4.59 1.22
N ARG A 487 -23.66 -5.77 1.30
CA ARG A 487 -23.51 -6.76 0.22
C ARG A 487 -23.48 -8.18 0.80
N PHE A 488 -23.66 -9.21 -0.01
CA PHE A 488 -23.54 -10.59 0.47
C PHE A 488 -22.13 -10.88 1.00
N ALA A 489 -22.04 -11.51 2.18
CA ALA A 489 -20.78 -11.73 2.88
C ALA A 489 -19.82 -12.66 2.09
N HIS A 490 -20.38 -13.67 1.42
CA HIS A 490 -19.65 -14.64 0.62
C HIS A 490 -20.36 -14.85 -0.72
N GLN A 491 -19.60 -14.93 -1.83
CA GLN A 491 -20.19 -15.01 -3.18
C GLN A 491 -21.11 -16.24 -3.36
N ALA A 492 -20.82 -17.39 -2.73
CA ALA A 492 -21.71 -18.57 -2.78
C ALA A 492 -23.11 -18.34 -2.17
N LEU A 493 -23.27 -17.37 -1.25
CA LEU A 493 -24.58 -16.97 -0.72
C LEU A 493 -25.34 -16.12 -1.74
N LEU A 494 -24.64 -15.21 -2.44
CA LEU A 494 -25.20 -14.45 -3.56
C LEU A 494 -25.60 -15.39 -4.71
N ASP A 495 -24.72 -16.31 -5.11
CA ASP A 495 -24.97 -17.34 -6.13
C ASP A 495 -26.25 -18.13 -5.77
N THR A 496 -26.33 -18.67 -4.56
CA THR A 496 -27.52 -19.43 -4.07
C THR A 496 -28.78 -18.57 -3.97
N CYS A 497 -28.66 -17.31 -3.56
CA CYS A 497 -29.80 -16.41 -3.48
C CYS A 497 -30.38 -16.11 -4.87
N ARG A 498 -29.51 -15.82 -5.85
CA ARG A 498 -29.90 -15.58 -7.24
C ARG A 498 -30.53 -16.82 -7.88
N ASP A 499 -29.84 -17.95 -7.82
CA ASP A 499 -30.19 -19.12 -8.64
C ASP A 499 -31.28 -19.99 -7.99
N THR A 500 -31.25 -20.13 -6.65
CA THR A 500 -32.14 -21.04 -5.90
C THR A 500 -33.27 -20.31 -5.18
N VAL A 501 -32.97 -19.20 -4.49
CA VAL A 501 -33.98 -18.51 -3.64
C VAL A 501 -34.95 -17.67 -4.48
N PHE A 502 -34.47 -17.02 -5.55
CA PHE A 502 -35.29 -16.23 -6.47
C PHE A 502 -35.44 -16.86 -7.85
N GLY A 503 -34.35 -17.41 -8.42
CA GLY A 503 -34.34 -17.96 -9.77
C GLY A 503 -34.93 -16.97 -10.78
N PRO A 504 -35.92 -17.37 -11.61
CA PRO A 504 -36.58 -16.47 -12.56
C PRO A 504 -37.19 -15.20 -11.94
N ALA A 505 -37.61 -15.22 -10.66
CA ALA A 505 -38.19 -14.05 -10.00
C ALA A 505 -37.19 -12.92 -9.74
N LEU A 506 -35.88 -13.18 -9.89
CA LEU A 506 -34.84 -12.16 -9.81
C LEU A 506 -34.99 -11.10 -10.92
N ALA A 507 -35.57 -11.46 -12.08
CA ALA A 507 -35.74 -10.53 -13.20
C ALA A 507 -36.53 -9.27 -12.80
N THR A 508 -37.65 -9.43 -12.10
CA THR A 508 -38.50 -8.31 -11.64
C THR A 508 -37.81 -7.43 -10.59
N LEU A 509 -36.88 -8.00 -9.81
CA LEU A 509 -36.05 -7.24 -8.87
C LEU A 509 -34.95 -6.45 -9.60
N VAL A 510 -34.40 -7.01 -10.69
CA VAL A 510 -33.49 -6.27 -11.59
C VAL A 510 -34.22 -5.15 -12.32
N GLU A 511 -35.45 -5.38 -12.79
CA GLU A 511 -36.34 -4.34 -13.34
C GLU A 511 -36.63 -3.23 -12.33
N THR A 512 -36.78 -3.57 -11.03
CA THR A 512 -36.96 -2.59 -9.96
C THR A 512 -35.74 -1.67 -9.79
N VAL A 513 -34.52 -2.23 -9.84
CA VAL A 513 -33.26 -1.46 -9.79
C VAL A 513 -33.08 -0.60 -11.05
N ASP A 514 -33.40 -1.15 -12.23
CA ASP A 514 -33.34 -0.42 -13.50
C ASP A 514 -34.32 0.76 -13.55
N ALA A 515 -35.57 0.55 -13.13
CA ALA A 515 -36.57 1.61 -13.01
C ALA A 515 -36.21 2.66 -11.94
N TRP A 516 -35.39 2.31 -10.94
CA TRP A 516 -34.86 3.28 -9.96
C TRP A 516 -33.76 4.14 -10.59
N ALA A 517 -32.84 3.56 -11.37
CA ALA A 517 -31.87 4.33 -12.15
C ALA A 517 -32.56 5.31 -13.12
N GLU A 518 -33.62 4.87 -13.81
CA GLU A 518 -34.44 5.73 -14.68
C GLU A 518 -35.09 6.91 -13.92
N ARG A 519 -35.56 6.70 -12.68
CA ARG A 519 -36.08 7.77 -11.81
C ARG A 519 -35.02 8.80 -11.38
N TRP A 520 -33.73 8.49 -11.46
CA TRP A 520 -32.64 9.46 -11.22
C TRP A 520 -32.14 10.12 -12.51
N SER A 521 -32.07 9.36 -13.62
CA SER A 521 -31.83 9.90 -14.97
C SER A 521 -32.86 10.95 -15.37
N ALA A 522 -34.16 10.69 -15.16
CA ALA A 522 -35.24 11.63 -15.44
C ALA A 522 -35.20 12.93 -14.59
N ARG A 523 -34.35 12.99 -13.55
CA ARG A 523 -34.07 14.18 -12.73
C ARG A 523 -32.73 14.85 -13.06
N GLY A 524 -31.95 14.29 -13.99
CA GLY A 524 -30.65 14.82 -14.40
C GLY A 524 -29.52 14.62 -13.37
N TRP A 525 -29.58 13.54 -12.61
CA TRP A 525 -28.55 13.14 -11.62
C TRP A 525 -28.12 14.26 -10.64
N PRO A 526 -29.08 14.85 -9.89
CA PRO A 526 -28.81 15.99 -9.00
C PRO A 526 -27.93 15.60 -7.79
N ASP A 527 -27.43 16.61 -7.08
CA ASP A 527 -26.76 16.45 -5.79
C ASP A 527 -27.59 15.57 -4.84
N GLY A 528 -26.96 14.56 -4.22
CA GLY A 528 -27.65 13.54 -3.43
C GLY A 528 -28.12 12.31 -4.24
N THR A 529 -27.73 12.18 -5.52
CA THR A 529 -27.89 10.94 -6.28
C THR A 529 -27.20 9.75 -5.58
N PRO A 530 -27.86 8.59 -5.44
CA PRO A 530 -27.32 7.35 -4.89
C PRO A 530 -25.91 6.98 -5.38
N ARG A 531 -25.01 6.69 -4.43
CA ARG A 531 -23.62 6.32 -4.72
C ARG A 531 -23.56 5.02 -5.54
N TYR A 532 -24.47 4.08 -5.30
CA TYR A 532 -24.58 2.88 -6.14
C TYR A 532 -24.80 3.21 -7.62
N LEU A 533 -25.66 4.18 -7.96
CA LEU A 533 -25.98 4.52 -9.35
C LEU A 533 -24.83 5.23 -10.08
N LEU A 534 -23.91 5.85 -9.35
CA LEU A 534 -22.73 6.52 -9.87
C LEU A 534 -21.49 5.61 -9.90
N ALA A 535 -21.35 4.70 -8.94
CA ALA A 535 -20.14 3.89 -8.71
C ALA A 535 -20.24 2.43 -9.16
N HIS A 536 -21.41 1.79 -8.98
CA HIS A 536 -21.55 0.33 -9.04
C HIS A 536 -22.54 -0.14 -10.12
N TYR A 537 -23.63 0.59 -10.35
CA TYR A 537 -24.63 0.28 -11.38
C TYR A 537 -24.05 0.13 -12.80
N PRO A 538 -23.06 0.93 -13.27
CA PRO A 538 -22.44 0.69 -14.58
C PRO A 538 -21.70 -0.65 -14.65
N TRP A 539 -21.03 -1.08 -13.57
CA TRP A 539 -20.43 -2.41 -13.50
C TRP A 539 -21.49 -3.52 -13.43
N ALA A 540 -22.60 -3.30 -12.71
CA ALA A 540 -23.75 -4.20 -12.70
C ALA A 540 -24.46 -4.31 -14.06
N LEU A 541 -24.26 -3.33 -14.95
CA LEU A 541 -24.71 -3.32 -16.35
C LEU A 541 -23.72 -3.97 -17.33
N LEU A 542 -22.45 -4.14 -16.95
CA LEU A 542 -21.45 -4.92 -17.70
C LEU A 542 -21.40 -6.39 -17.26
N ALA A 543 -21.65 -6.67 -15.97
CA ALA A 543 -21.71 -8.02 -15.39
C ALA A 543 -22.93 -8.85 -15.85
N ARG A 544 -23.91 -8.20 -16.50
CA ARG A 544 -25.02 -8.82 -17.24
C ARG A 544 -25.00 -8.26 -18.66
N PRO A 545 -25.58 -8.93 -19.68
CA PRO A 545 -25.53 -8.46 -21.08
C PRO A 545 -26.50 -7.29 -21.37
N ALA A 546 -26.45 -6.21 -20.57
CA ALA A 546 -27.35 -5.05 -20.66
C ALA A 546 -26.69 -3.86 -21.39
N HIS A 547 -26.03 -4.16 -22.52
CA HIS A 547 -25.16 -3.21 -23.24
C HIS A 547 -25.88 -1.91 -23.68
N ASP A 548 -27.15 -1.98 -24.08
CA ASP A 548 -27.91 -0.78 -24.50
C ASP A 548 -28.17 0.18 -23.34
N ARG A 549 -28.48 -0.37 -22.14
CA ARG A 549 -28.62 0.42 -20.90
C ARG A 549 -27.27 1.02 -20.48
N PHE A 550 -26.18 0.26 -20.61
CA PHE A 550 -24.83 0.77 -20.35
C PHE A 550 -24.46 1.93 -21.29
N ALA A 551 -24.69 1.78 -22.58
CA ALA A 551 -24.41 2.80 -23.59
C ALA A 551 -25.29 4.06 -23.41
N THR A 552 -26.54 3.88 -22.95
CA THR A 552 -27.44 5.00 -22.60
C THR A 552 -26.92 5.76 -21.38
N LEU A 553 -26.58 5.05 -20.29
CA LEU A 553 -26.07 5.65 -19.06
C LEU A 553 -24.74 6.39 -19.27
N THR A 554 -23.81 5.76 -19.99
CA THR A 554 -22.47 6.31 -20.25
C THR A 554 -22.43 7.30 -21.41
N GLY A 555 -23.53 7.42 -22.17
CA GLY A 555 -23.76 8.49 -23.14
C GLY A 555 -24.30 9.78 -22.53
N ASP A 556 -24.79 9.75 -21.28
CA ASP A 556 -25.39 10.89 -20.59
C ASP A 556 -24.30 11.81 -19.96
N PRO A 557 -24.15 13.07 -20.44
CA PRO A 557 -23.16 14.00 -19.89
C PRO A 557 -23.45 14.43 -18.44
N GLN A 558 -24.70 14.35 -17.99
CA GLN A 558 -25.09 14.67 -16.61
C GLN A 558 -24.70 13.53 -15.67
N TRP A 559 -24.89 12.26 -16.09
CA TRP A 559 -24.38 11.11 -15.35
C TRP A 559 -22.85 11.16 -15.23
N ILE A 560 -22.14 11.43 -16.33
CA ILE A 560 -20.68 11.57 -16.34
C ILE A 560 -20.24 12.64 -15.33
N ALA A 561 -20.86 13.83 -15.34
CA ALA A 561 -20.51 14.91 -14.42
C ALA A 561 -20.75 14.54 -12.95
N ALA A 562 -21.89 13.90 -12.64
CA ALA A 562 -22.22 13.45 -11.29
C ALA A 562 -21.27 12.34 -10.81
N ALA A 563 -20.97 11.36 -11.66
CA ALA A 563 -20.07 10.25 -11.33
C ALA A 563 -18.63 10.72 -11.11
N VAL A 564 -18.10 11.60 -11.98
CA VAL A 564 -16.76 12.19 -11.80
C VAL A 564 -16.69 13.02 -10.50
N ALA A 565 -17.77 13.70 -10.11
CA ALA A 565 -17.83 14.42 -8.83
C ALA A 565 -17.92 13.51 -7.60
N ALA A 566 -18.59 12.34 -7.71
CA ALA A 566 -18.85 11.44 -6.57
C ALA A 566 -17.75 10.38 -6.33
N VAL A 567 -17.07 9.91 -7.37
CA VAL A 567 -16.02 8.86 -7.29
C VAL A 567 -14.70 9.22 -7.97
N GLY A 568 -14.59 10.40 -8.59
CA GLY A 568 -13.38 10.83 -9.29
C GLY A 568 -13.28 10.33 -10.73
N VAL A 569 -12.45 11.00 -11.54
CA VAL A 569 -12.35 10.75 -12.99
C VAL A 569 -11.82 9.34 -13.30
N ASP A 570 -10.84 8.85 -12.54
CA ASP A 570 -10.18 7.57 -12.82
C ASP A 570 -11.09 6.35 -12.56
N ALA A 571 -12.00 6.44 -11.60
CA ALA A 571 -13.02 5.40 -11.37
C ALA A 571 -14.04 5.32 -12.52
N VAL A 572 -14.42 6.47 -13.09
CA VAL A 572 -15.30 6.55 -14.25
C VAL A 572 -14.59 6.07 -15.53
N LEU A 573 -13.35 6.50 -15.75
CA LEU A 573 -12.53 5.98 -16.87
C LEU A 573 -12.35 4.46 -16.77
N GLY A 574 -12.14 3.91 -15.58
CA GLY A 574 -12.00 2.48 -15.36
C GLY A 574 -13.21 1.66 -15.85
N VAL A 575 -14.44 2.13 -15.62
CA VAL A 575 -15.64 1.41 -16.10
C VAL A 575 -15.95 1.65 -17.57
N LEU A 576 -15.56 2.81 -18.12
CA LEU A 576 -15.71 3.06 -19.55
C LEU A 576 -14.70 2.26 -20.38
N ARG A 577 -13.47 2.07 -19.88
CA ARG A 577 -12.43 1.25 -20.54
C ARG A 577 -12.75 -0.25 -20.53
N ALA A 578 -13.47 -0.72 -19.51
CA ALA A 578 -14.03 -2.08 -19.44
C ALA A 578 -15.11 -2.37 -20.50
N ALA A 579 -15.62 -1.35 -21.20
CA ALA A 579 -16.60 -1.50 -22.26
C ALA A 579 -15.95 -1.35 -23.65
N SER A 580 -15.75 -2.47 -24.35
CA SER A 580 -15.07 -2.56 -25.66
C SER A 580 -15.75 -1.81 -26.83
N ALA A 581 -16.83 -1.08 -26.57
CA ALA A 581 -17.51 -0.22 -27.53
C ALA A 581 -18.01 1.06 -26.83
N THR A 582 -17.15 2.07 -26.77
CA THR A 582 -17.50 3.42 -26.31
C THR A 582 -17.26 4.44 -27.42
N GLY A 583 -18.21 5.37 -27.58
CA GLY A 583 -18.19 6.37 -28.65
C GLY A 583 -17.35 7.60 -28.31
N VAL A 584 -17.77 8.74 -28.87
CA VAL A 584 -17.19 10.07 -28.63
C VAL A 584 -16.97 10.41 -27.13
N PRO A 585 -17.84 10.01 -26.17
CA PRO A 585 -17.65 10.37 -24.76
C PRO A 585 -16.32 9.95 -24.15
N LEU A 586 -15.82 8.73 -24.40
CA LEU A 586 -14.56 8.29 -23.78
C LEU A 586 -13.38 9.09 -24.33
N ARG A 587 -13.35 9.37 -25.64
CA ARG A 587 -12.30 10.18 -26.26
C ARG A 587 -12.27 11.60 -25.73
N LEU A 588 -13.42 12.19 -25.40
CA LEU A 588 -13.48 13.51 -24.76
C LEU A 588 -13.02 13.44 -23.30
N LEU A 589 -13.39 12.39 -22.57
CA LEU A 589 -12.98 12.19 -21.18
C LEU A 589 -11.47 11.93 -21.03
N ASP A 590 -10.86 11.05 -21.84
CA ASP A 590 -9.40 10.81 -21.81
C ASP A 590 -8.60 12.09 -22.13
N ILE A 591 -9.10 12.94 -23.05
CA ILE A 591 -8.46 14.23 -23.38
C ILE A 591 -8.54 15.22 -22.20
N GLU A 592 -9.72 15.38 -21.60
CA GLU A 592 -9.93 16.35 -20.52
C GLU A 592 -9.47 15.83 -19.13
N ALA A 593 -9.27 14.52 -18.95
CA ALA A 593 -8.84 13.92 -17.69
C ALA A 593 -7.52 14.50 -17.19
N HIS A 594 -6.57 14.84 -18.08
CA HIS A 594 -5.32 15.50 -17.70
C HIS A 594 -5.57 16.90 -17.10
N HIS A 595 -6.58 17.63 -17.56
CA HIS A 595 -6.96 18.93 -16.99
C HIS A 595 -7.75 18.79 -15.68
N LEU A 596 -8.62 17.78 -15.58
CA LEU A 596 -9.38 17.48 -14.35
C LEU A 596 -8.47 17.00 -13.20
N ARG A 597 -7.54 16.08 -13.45
CA ARG A 597 -6.55 15.60 -12.47
C ARG A 597 -5.71 16.75 -11.89
N ALA A 598 -5.32 17.72 -12.72
CA ALA A 598 -4.56 18.90 -12.30
C ALA A 598 -5.36 19.90 -11.43
N GLY A 599 -6.70 19.88 -11.50
CA GLY A 599 -7.57 20.77 -10.73
C GLY A 599 -7.80 20.38 -9.27
N GLY A 600 -7.43 19.16 -8.87
CA GLY A 600 -7.70 18.62 -7.53
C GLY A 600 -6.81 19.14 -6.40
N ALA A 601 -5.72 19.85 -6.70
CA ALA A 601 -4.84 20.44 -5.70
C ALA A 601 -5.51 21.66 -5.04
N GLY A 602 -5.96 21.50 -3.80
CA GLY A 602 -6.89 22.42 -3.14
C GLY A 602 -6.44 23.88 -3.06
N GLY A 603 -7.23 24.77 -3.67
CA GLY A 603 -7.21 26.22 -3.44
C GLY A 603 -8.63 26.74 -3.22
N PRO A 604 -8.85 27.72 -2.33
CA PRO A 604 -10.20 28.19 -1.98
C PRO A 604 -10.90 28.82 -3.20
N ALA A 605 -12.16 28.45 -3.39
CA ALA A 605 -12.95 28.82 -4.56
C ALA A 605 -13.08 30.35 -4.71
N ARG A 606 -12.38 30.94 -5.69
CA ARG A 606 -12.57 32.34 -6.06
C ARG A 606 -14.00 32.53 -6.59
N PRO A 607 -14.76 33.53 -6.11
CA PRO A 607 -16.15 33.71 -6.50
C PRO A 607 -16.25 33.99 -8.01
N ARG A 608 -17.13 33.24 -8.70
CA ARG A 608 -17.38 33.37 -10.15
C ARG A 608 -17.80 34.81 -10.47
N ARG A 609 -16.94 35.58 -11.14
CA ARG A 609 -17.30 36.91 -11.65
C ARG A 609 -18.50 36.78 -12.60
N ARG A 610 -19.60 37.47 -12.29
CA ARG A 610 -20.78 37.55 -13.16
C ARG A 610 -20.39 38.14 -14.52
N VAL A 611 -20.46 37.32 -15.57
CA VAL A 611 -20.38 37.80 -16.96
C VAL A 611 -21.73 38.43 -17.30
N HIS A 612 -21.83 39.76 -17.24
CA HIS A 612 -23.00 40.47 -17.73
C HIS A 612 -23.12 40.26 -19.25
N ARG A 613 -24.25 39.68 -19.70
CA ARG A 613 -24.66 39.71 -21.11
C ARG A 613 -24.72 41.17 -21.57
N ARG A 614 -23.84 41.57 -22.50
CA ARG A 614 -24.03 42.82 -23.26
C ARG A 614 -25.10 42.59 -24.32
N GLY A 615 -26.24 43.27 -24.18
CA GLY A 615 -27.15 43.52 -25.30
C GLY A 615 -26.52 44.46 -26.32
N ARG A 616 -27.09 44.50 -27.53
CA ARG A 616 -26.72 45.50 -28.55
C ARG A 616 -27.19 46.91 -28.12
N PRO A 617 -26.44 47.98 -28.47
CA PRO A 617 -26.87 49.36 -28.23
C PRO A 617 -27.80 49.86 -29.35
N PRO A 618 -28.50 50.98 -29.10
CA PRO A 618 -28.69 52.01 -30.10
C PRO A 618 -28.09 53.37 -29.71
N LEU A 619 -27.46 54.01 -30.69
CA LEU A 619 -27.38 55.45 -31.01
C LEU A 619 -27.85 56.48 -29.93
N GLY A 620 -26.96 57.43 -29.57
CA GLY A 620 -27.32 58.64 -28.81
C GLY A 620 -26.12 59.56 -28.51
N ALA A 621 -26.19 60.84 -28.89
CA ALA A 621 -25.08 61.80 -28.89
C ALA A 621 -24.81 62.52 -27.54
N GLY A 622 -23.61 63.13 -27.38
CA GLY A 622 -23.41 64.39 -26.63
C GLY A 622 -22.36 64.42 -25.50
N GLY A 623 -21.57 65.52 -25.43
CA GLY A 623 -20.66 65.88 -24.31
C GLY A 623 -19.29 65.17 -24.31
N ALA A 624 -18.11 65.79 -24.13
CA ALA A 624 -17.65 67.04 -23.48
C ALA A 624 -17.81 67.08 -21.95
N ALA A 625 -16.84 67.49 -21.12
CA ALA A 625 -15.40 67.75 -21.31
C ALA A 625 -14.66 67.85 -19.93
N ALA A 626 -13.31 67.81 -19.93
CA ALA A 626 -12.39 68.10 -18.80
C ALA A 626 -12.50 67.18 -17.54
N GLY A 627 -11.50 67.11 -16.64
CA GLY A 627 -10.17 67.72 -16.61
C GLY A 627 -9.25 67.09 -15.53
N ARG A 628 -7.96 67.45 -15.51
CA ARG A 628 -6.96 67.07 -14.47
C ARG A 628 -6.38 68.32 -13.79
N PRO A 629 -5.98 68.21 -12.52
CA PRO A 629 -4.57 68.44 -12.15
C PRO A 629 -4.02 67.22 -11.33
N ARG A 630 -2.71 66.90 -11.17
CA ARG A 630 -1.45 67.66 -10.93
C ARG A 630 -1.43 68.32 -9.54
N ARG A 631 -0.37 68.31 -8.70
CA ARG A 631 1.09 67.98 -8.79
C ARG A 631 1.46 66.90 -7.74
N ALA A 632 2.60 66.17 -7.75
CA ALA A 632 4.04 66.53 -7.67
C ALA A 632 4.39 67.35 -6.39
N VAL A 633 5.48 67.12 -5.65
CA VAL A 633 6.94 67.11 -6.02
C VAL A 633 7.62 65.86 -5.38
N ASP A 634 8.59 65.10 -5.94
CA ASP A 634 9.95 65.38 -6.48
C ASP A 634 10.97 65.81 -5.38
N GLU A 635 12.31 65.72 -5.48
CA GLU A 635 13.28 65.00 -6.36
C GLU A 635 14.21 64.15 -5.43
N ARG A 636 15.40 63.56 -5.67
CA ARG A 636 16.39 63.17 -6.74
C ARG A 636 17.36 62.17 -6.02
N ALA A 637 18.35 61.42 -6.53
CA ALA A 637 18.96 61.02 -7.82
C ALA A 637 19.62 59.62 -7.57
N GLY A 638 20.45 58.96 -8.40
CA GLY A 638 21.02 59.25 -9.73
C GLY A 638 21.39 57.96 -10.51
N GLN A 639 21.96 58.12 -11.70
CA GLN A 639 22.02 57.17 -12.85
C GLN A 639 23.47 56.88 -13.33
N PRO A 640 23.75 56.25 -14.50
CA PRO A 640 22.94 55.38 -15.41
C PRO A 640 23.46 53.91 -15.38
N ILE A 641 23.63 53.01 -16.38
CA ILE A 641 23.54 52.86 -17.87
C ILE A 641 23.15 51.36 -18.16
N ALA A 642 22.80 50.89 -19.36
CA ALA A 642 21.54 51.04 -20.12
C ALA A 642 21.52 50.09 -21.36
N ALA A 643 20.32 49.70 -21.83
CA ALA A 643 20.01 49.06 -23.14
C ALA A 643 20.49 47.59 -23.36
N ALA A 644 19.97 46.80 -24.32
CA ALA A 644 19.04 47.10 -25.43
C ALA A 644 18.01 45.96 -25.72
N GLN A 645 17.09 46.21 -26.66
CA GLN A 645 16.03 45.29 -27.12
C GLN A 645 16.51 44.42 -28.30
N LEU A 646 15.92 43.23 -28.53
CA LEU A 646 15.10 42.95 -29.73
C LEU A 646 14.34 41.59 -29.69
N ARG A 647 13.63 41.30 -30.80
CA ARG A 647 12.80 40.10 -31.08
C ARG A 647 13.57 39.06 -31.91
N LEU A 648 13.10 37.81 -31.93
CA LEU A 648 12.90 36.88 -33.09
C LEU A 648 12.32 35.56 -32.48
N ARG A 649 11.25 34.91 -32.96
CA ARG A 649 10.94 34.22 -34.24
C ARG A 649 11.78 32.97 -34.54
N GLN A 650 11.08 31.92 -35.00
CA GLN A 650 11.57 30.57 -35.31
C GLN A 650 12.58 30.54 -36.47
N PRO A 651 13.43 29.50 -36.53
CA PRO A 651 14.00 28.98 -37.77
C PRO A 651 13.39 27.63 -38.18
N ALA A 652 13.37 27.35 -39.47
CA ALA A 652 13.19 26.02 -40.05
C ALA A 652 14.02 25.90 -41.34
N GLY A 653 14.56 24.71 -41.61
CA GLY A 653 14.89 24.28 -42.98
C GLY A 653 16.32 24.44 -43.51
N VAL A 654 17.04 23.30 -43.58
CA VAL A 654 17.76 22.80 -44.78
C VAL A 654 18.85 23.66 -45.48
N GLY A 655 20.12 23.21 -45.37
CA GLY A 655 20.75 22.55 -46.53
C GLY A 655 22.11 23.05 -47.08
N ARG A 656 23.00 22.07 -47.37
CA ARG A 656 24.28 22.13 -48.14
C ARG A 656 25.45 22.89 -47.46
N GLY A 657 26.72 22.47 -47.56
CA GLY A 657 27.30 21.21 -48.07
C GLY A 657 28.78 21.32 -48.53
N LEU A 658 29.45 20.18 -48.77
CA LEU A 658 30.72 19.93 -49.50
C LEU A 658 32.05 19.63 -48.72
N ARG A 659 32.64 18.47 -49.08
CA ARG A 659 34.10 18.11 -49.18
C ARG A 659 34.95 17.98 -47.89
N HIS A 660 36.02 17.19 -47.83
CA HIS A 660 36.38 15.87 -48.44
C HIS A 660 37.70 15.34 -47.82
N ARG A 661 37.98 14.03 -47.94
CA ARG A 661 39.27 13.30 -47.69
C ARG A 661 39.68 13.04 -46.23
N ASP A 662 40.53 12.05 -45.90
CA ASP A 662 40.83 10.70 -46.46
C ASP A 662 41.71 9.90 -45.44
N GLN A 663 41.91 8.60 -45.65
CA GLN A 663 42.94 7.70 -45.07
C GLN A 663 42.77 7.21 -43.61
N CYS A 664 43.46 6.15 -43.15
CA CYS A 664 43.52 4.76 -43.65
C CYS A 664 44.20 3.82 -42.60
N GLY A 665 43.83 2.53 -42.52
CA GLY A 665 44.53 1.53 -41.67
C GLY A 665 43.57 0.63 -40.86
N HIS A 666 43.09 -0.56 -41.26
CA HIS A 666 43.64 -1.67 -42.06
C HIS A 666 44.49 -2.69 -41.24
N ARG A 667 43.84 -3.77 -40.74
CA ARG A 667 44.15 -5.24 -40.89
C ARG A 667 43.75 -6.06 -39.62
N ARG A 668 43.43 -7.37 -39.63
CA ARG A 668 43.40 -8.44 -40.67
C ARG A 668 42.59 -9.70 -40.21
N ARG A 669 41.82 -10.31 -41.12
CA ARG A 669 41.50 -11.78 -41.24
C ARG A 669 40.69 -12.44 -40.08
N ARG A 670 40.02 -13.60 -40.26
CA ARG A 670 39.98 -14.61 -41.36
C ARG A 670 38.58 -15.28 -41.49
N ARG A 671 38.20 -15.68 -42.72
CA ARG A 671 37.12 -16.64 -43.09
C ARG A 671 37.67 -18.10 -43.02
N PRO A 672 36.89 -19.21 -43.14
CA PRO A 672 35.60 -19.42 -43.85
C PRO A 672 34.52 -20.16 -43.00
N GLY A 673 33.34 -20.56 -43.49
CA GLY A 673 32.69 -20.32 -44.79
C GLY A 673 32.39 -21.59 -45.62
N ALA A 674 31.16 -22.11 -45.58
CA ALA A 674 30.66 -23.15 -46.49
C ALA A 674 29.13 -23.07 -46.67
N ALA A 675 28.64 -23.22 -47.89
CA ALA A 675 27.23 -23.40 -48.26
C ALA A 675 27.17 -24.03 -49.66
N VAL A 676 26.19 -24.90 -49.97
CA VAL A 676 25.86 -25.26 -51.37
C VAL A 676 24.50 -25.97 -51.53
N ALA A 677 23.82 -25.63 -52.64
CA ALA A 677 22.75 -26.33 -53.37
C ALA A 677 21.45 -26.81 -52.69
N ALA A 678 20.33 -26.44 -53.33
CA ALA A 678 19.01 -27.06 -53.16
C ALA A 678 18.72 -28.07 -54.30
N ARG A 679 17.68 -28.91 -54.14
CA ARG A 679 16.98 -29.61 -55.25
C ARG A 679 15.45 -29.50 -55.10
N ARG A 680 14.72 -29.84 -56.17
CA ARG A 680 13.31 -29.47 -56.40
C ARG A 680 12.30 -30.61 -56.12
N ARG A 681 11.06 -30.18 -55.83
CA ARG A 681 9.70 -30.78 -56.01
C ARG A 681 9.59 -31.94 -57.07
N PRO A 682 8.58 -32.85 -57.01
CA PRO A 682 7.16 -32.47 -56.82
C PRO A 682 6.14 -33.44 -56.14
N LEU A 683 4.97 -32.87 -55.84
CA LEU A 683 3.57 -33.39 -55.88
C LEU A 683 3.27 -34.89 -55.65
N HIS A 684 2.31 -35.18 -54.76
CA HIS A 684 1.10 -35.95 -55.12
C HIS A 684 -0.12 -35.65 -54.19
N ARG A 685 -1.29 -36.25 -54.51
CA ARG A 685 -2.67 -35.84 -54.12
C ARG A 685 -3.14 -36.17 -52.67
N PRO A 686 -4.21 -35.51 -52.16
CA PRO A 686 -4.80 -35.72 -50.83
C PRO A 686 -5.84 -36.87 -50.76
N GLY A 687 -6.18 -37.30 -49.53
CA GLY A 687 -7.22 -38.28 -49.18
C GLY A 687 -8.36 -37.71 -48.30
N PRO A 688 -9.47 -38.44 -48.09
CA PRO A 688 -10.81 -37.83 -47.98
C PRO A 688 -11.38 -37.64 -46.55
N PRO A 689 -12.38 -36.72 -46.38
CA PRO A 689 -13.01 -36.43 -45.10
C PRO A 689 -14.11 -37.44 -44.69
N ARG A 690 -14.26 -37.69 -43.38
CA ARG A 690 -15.40 -38.46 -42.83
C ARG A 690 -16.62 -37.56 -42.59
N ARG A 691 -17.81 -38.04 -42.99
CA ARG A 691 -19.07 -37.30 -42.97
C ARG A 691 -19.86 -37.47 -41.66
N ARG A 692 -20.71 -36.47 -41.37
CA ARG A 692 -21.80 -36.54 -40.36
C ARG A 692 -22.79 -37.69 -40.67
N ARG A 693 -23.35 -38.31 -39.62
CA ARG A 693 -24.66 -38.98 -39.64
C ARG A 693 -25.41 -38.84 -38.30
N THR A 694 -26.47 -38.07 -38.30
CA THR A 694 -27.74 -38.32 -37.56
C THR A 694 -28.52 -39.46 -38.29
N PRO A 695 -29.63 -40.08 -37.79
CA PRO A 695 -30.71 -39.44 -37.00
C PRO A 695 -31.59 -40.29 -36.02
N SER A 696 -32.51 -39.55 -35.35
CA SER A 696 -33.92 -39.87 -35.01
C SER A 696 -34.38 -41.08 -34.16
N ARG A 697 -35.10 -40.72 -33.08
CA ARG A 697 -36.45 -41.20 -32.61
C ARG A 697 -36.79 -42.72 -32.60
N GLY A 698 -37.17 -43.24 -31.42
CA GLY A 698 -37.95 -44.48 -31.28
C GLY A 698 -38.48 -44.77 -29.85
N ARG A 699 -39.80 -44.91 -29.70
CA ARG A 699 -40.59 -45.46 -28.56
C ARG A 699 -41.67 -46.36 -29.20
N PRO A 700 -42.41 -47.24 -28.47
CA PRO A 700 -42.24 -47.77 -27.10
C PRO A 700 -42.26 -49.33 -27.05
N GLY A 701 -42.37 -49.95 -25.86
CA GLY A 701 -42.66 -51.38 -25.71
C GLY A 701 -43.08 -51.80 -24.29
N HIS A 702 -44.17 -52.56 -24.15
CA HIS A 702 -44.72 -53.06 -22.87
C HIS A 702 -44.67 -54.60 -22.78
N ARG A 703 -44.39 -55.14 -21.59
CA ARG A 703 -45.04 -56.32 -20.92
C ARG A 703 -44.45 -56.44 -19.49
N VAL A 704 -45.26 -56.51 -18.42
CA VAL A 704 -45.98 -57.68 -17.85
C VAL A 704 -45.00 -58.77 -17.36
N GLY A 705 -45.02 -59.24 -16.10
CA GLY A 705 -45.88 -58.91 -14.94
C GLY A 705 -45.71 -59.92 -13.77
N ARG A 706 -46.67 -59.93 -12.81
CA ARG A 706 -46.73 -60.74 -11.55
C ARG A 706 -45.76 -60.28 -10.44
N ASP A 707 -46.17 -60.05 -9.18
CA ASP A 707 -47.04 -60.73 -8.19
C ASP A 707 -46.28 -61.69 -7.25
N LEU A 708 -46.27 -61.37 -5.96
CA LEU A 708 -46.51 -62.31 -4.85
C LEU A 708 -46.89 -61.56 -3.56
N ARG A 709 -47.36 -62.28 -2.52
CA ARG A 709 -48.23 -61.73 -1.45
C ARG A 709 -47.81 -62.10 -0.03
N LYS A 710 -48.13 -61.18 0.91
CA LYS A 710 -48.61 -61.37 2.30
C LYS A 710 -47.94 -62.42 3.22
N ARG A 711 -47.45 -61.95 4.37
CA ARG A 711 -47.84 -62.29 5.77
C ARG A 711 -46.71 -61.86 6.73
N SER A 712 -46.90 -61.74 8.04
CA SER A 712 -47.94 -61.12 8.88
C SER A 712 -47.40 -61.10 10.33
N ASP A 713 -48.17 -60.57 11.28
CA ASP A 713 -47.96 -60.69 12.73
C ASP A 713 -46.87 -59.75 13.33
N GLY A 714 -47.03 -59.15 14.52
CA GLY A 714 -48.26 -59.00 15.32
C GLY A 714 -48.06 -59.06 16.83
N THR A 715 -47.93 -57.92 17.51
CA THR A 715 -48.22 -57.79 18.96
C THR A 715 -48.33 -56.32 19.37
N ALA A 716 -49.21 -56.00 20.34
CA ALA A 716 -49.34 -54.69 20.95
C ALA A 716 -49.90 -54.82 22.37
N VAL A 717 -49.35 -54.05 23.33
CA VAL A 717 -49.87 -53.92 24.70
C VAL A 717 -49.64 -52.48 25.20
N GLU A 718 -50.64 -51.93 25.88
CA GLU A 718 -50.76 -50.61 26.52
C GLU A 718 -51.40 -50.85 27.93
N PRO A 719 -51.82 -49.84 28.74
CA PRO A 719 -51.18 -48.59 29.16
C PRO A 719 -51.24 -48.34 30.69
N ALA A 720 -50.48 -47.35 31.20
CA ALA A 720 -50.77 -46.65 32.46
C ALA A 720 -49.98 -45.32 32.57
N ARG A 721 -50.41 -44.22 33.22
CA ARG A 721 -51.71 -43.58 33.52
C ARG A 721 -51.42 -42.39 34.46
N ARG A 722 -51.54 -41.14 33.97
CA ARG A 722 -51.72 -39.88 34.76
C ARG A 722 -50.52 -39.47 35.68
N HIS A 723 -50.39 -38.26 36.26
CA HIS A 723 -51.35 -37.22 36.66
C HIS A 723 -50.76 -35.78 36.63
N THR A 724 -51.60 -34.77 36.30
CA THR A 724 -51.71 -33.35 36.80
C THR A 724 -50.52 -32.58 37.44
N ALA A 725 -50.34 -31.24 37.32
CA ALA A 725 -51.02 -30.16 36.56
C ALA A 725 -50.26 -28.79 36.65
N HIS A 726 -50.72 -27.78 35.89
CA HIS A 726 -50.51 -26.32 36.13
C HIS A 726 -51.69 -25.76 36.99
N PRO A 727 -51.65 -24.56 37.63
CA PRO A 727 -50.96 -23.29 37.26
C PRO A 727 -50.16 -22.68 38.47
N GLY A 728 -49.76 -21.38 38.59
CA GLY A 728 -49.72 -20.20 37.70
C GLY A 728 -49.42 -18.87 38.44
N THR A 729 -49.41 -17.76 37.69
CA THR A 729 -49.53 -16.32 38.11
C THR A 729 -48.48 -15.63 39.00
N ARG A 730 -48.18 -14.35 38.66
CA ARG A 730 -47.37 -13.36 39.42
C ARG A 730 -48.24 -12.62 40.47
N PRO A 731 -47.67 -11.85 41.43
CA PRO A 731 -47.33 -10.43 41.18
C PRO A 731 -45.98 -9.97 41.79
N GLY A 732 -45.62 -8.68 41.60
CA GLY A 732 -44.55 -7.97 42.33
C GLY A 732 -45.09 -7.22 43.56
N PRO A 733 -44.59 -6.01 43.96
CA PRO A 733 -43.51 -5.17 43.38
C PRO A 733 -42.57 -4.49 44.45
N HIS A 734 -41.78 -3.47 44.02
CA HIS A 734 -41.15 -2.39 44.85
C HIS A 734 -40.02 -2.77 45.86
N VAL A 735 -39.16 -1.87 46.40
CA VAL A 735 -38.60 -0.54 45.99
C VAL A 735 -37.30 -0.26 46.78
N GLY A 736 -36.34 0.47 46.18
CA GLY A 736 -35.26 1.20 46.88
C GLY A 736 -34.00 0.38 47.24
N GLY A 737 -32.82 0.99 47.41
CA GLY A 737 -32.45 2.39 47.18
C GLY A 737 -30.99 2.72 47.56
N ARG A 738 -30.56 3.96 47.24
CA ARG A 738 -29.68 4.89 48.01
C ARG A 738 -28.84 4.32 49.21
N VAL A 739 -27.56 4.66 49.45
CA VAL A 739 -26.66 5.66 48.83
C VAL A 739 -25.19 5.61 49.39
N LEU A 740 -24.22 6.20 48.65
CA LEU A 740 -22.89 6.73 49.06
C LEU A 740 -21.74 5.86 49.66
N ALA A 741 -20.53 6.43 49.48
CA ALA A 741 -19.31 6.36 50.29
C ALA A 741 -18.43 5.08 50.24
N ARG A 742 -17.11 5.14 50.47
CA ARG A 742 -15.99 6.09 50.16
C ARG A 742 -14.70 5.50 50.81
N ARG A 743 -13.50 5.82 50.29
CA ARG A 743 -12.15 5.41 50.79
C ARG A 743 -11.83 3.91 50.55
N ALA A 744 -10.64 3.47 50.09
CA ALA A 744 -9.25 3.71 50.50
C ALA A 744 -8.89 3.00 51.84
N THR A 745 -7.77 2.27 52.01
CA THR A 745 -6.46 2.30 51.29
C THR A 745 -5.64 1.00 51.48
N ASP A 746 -4.86 0.61 50.44
CA ASP A 746 -3.41 0.28 50.47
C ASP A 746 -2.80 -0.96 51.23
N ARG A 747 -1.61 -1.38 50.74
CA ARG A 747 -0.51 -2.17 51.36
C ARG A 747 -0.42 -3.72 51.25
N HIS A 748 0.38 -4.13 50.26
CA HIS A 748 1.61 -4.97 50.37
C HIS A 748 1.79 -6.01 51.50
N ARG A 749 2.25 -7.21 51.10
CA ARG A 749 3.59 -7.72 51.48
C ARG A 749 4.13 -8.82 50.53
N ARG A 750 5.47 -8.94 50.46
CA ARG A 750 6.24 -10.05 49.84
C ARG A 750 6.71 -11.03 50.93
N PRO A 751 7.30 -12.19 50.54
CA PRO A 751 8.73 -12.36 50.85
C PRO A 751 9.60 -12.93 49.70
N ARG A 752 10.93 -12.85 49.88
CA ARG A 752 11.99 -13.66 49.23
C ARG A 752 12.49 -14.70 50.29
N HIS A 753 13.37 -15.68 50.10
CA HIS A 753 14.61 -15.85 49.31
C HIS A 753 15.04 -17.35 49.38
N ARG A 754 15.82 -17.86 48.39
CA ARG A 754 17.22 -18.41 48.55
C ARG A 754 17.75 -19.11 47.28
N ARG A 755 19.06 -19.38 47.28
CA ARG A 755 20.00 -20.00 46.31
C ARG A 755 21.04 -20.79 47.15
N PRO A 756 22.11 -21.46 46.64
CA PRO A 756 22.53 -21.80 45.26
C PRO A 756 22.86 -23.32 45.08
N GLY A 757 23.50 -23.74 43.96
CA GLY A 757 24.08 -25.10 43.83
C GLY A 757 24.75 -25.51 42.49
N VAL A 758 26.01 -25.09 42.28
CA VAL A 758 27.17 -25.86 41.73
C VAL A 758 27.08 -26.68 40.40
N GLU A 759 28.01 -26.38 39.48
CA GLU A 759 28.42 -27.12 38.24
C GLU A 759 29.51 -28.20 38.54
N PRO A 760 30.16 -28.96 37.60
CA PRO A 760 30.09 -29.00 36.12
C PRO A 760 30.01 -30.45 35.50
N GLY A 761 30.05 -30.57 34.16
CA GLY A 761 30.33 -31.86 33.49
C GLY A 761 30.44 -31.81 31.95
N ARG A 762 31.63 -32.11 31.39
CA ARG A 762 31.90 -32.16 29.92
C ARG A 762 31.94 -33.60 29.37
N ARG A 763 31.34 -33.82 28.18
CA ARG A 763 31.72 -34.76 27.07
C ARG A 763 30.71 -34.55 25.92
N ALA A 764 30.96 -34.54 24.60
CA ALA A 764 32.08 -34.79 23.67
C ALA A 764 31.77 -35.93 22.66
N ALA A 765 32.18 -35.74 21.39
CA ALA A 765 31.97 -36.58 20.19
C ALA A 765 30.51 -36.68 19.69
N ASP A 766 30.12 -36.36 18.44
CA ASP A 766 30.67 -36.50 17.06
C ASP A 766 30.19 -37.78 16.33
N ARG A 767 29.86 -37.63 15.03
CA ARG A 767 29.43 -38.65 14.03
C ARG A 767 27.99 -39.20 14.22
N ALA A 768 27.25 -39.55 13.17
CA ALA A 768 27.67 -40.03 11.85
C ALA A 768 26.80 -39.54 10.66
N ARG A 769 27.23 -39.88 9.43
CA ARG A 769 26.52 -39.66 8.16
C ARG A 769 25.78 -40.91 7.69
N HIS A 770 24.68 -40.70 6.96
CA HIS A 770 24.29 -41.33 5.67
C HIS A 770 22.87 -41.90 5.57
N THR A 771 22.29 -41.72 4.37
CA THR A 771 21.15 -42.44 3.76
C THR A 771 19.83 -42.41 4.55
N ARG A 772 18.72 -41.95 3.97
CA ARG A 772 18.34 -41.93 2.55
C ARG A 772 17.98 -40.55 2.02
#